data_AF-A0A6F8YD16-F1
#
_entry.id   AF-A0A6F8YD16-F1
#
_cell.length_a   1.000
_cell.length_b   1.000
_cell.length_c   1.000
_cell.angle_alpha   90.00
_cell.angle_beta   90.00
_cell.angle_gamma   90.00
#
_symmetry.space_group_name_H-M   'P 1'
#
loop_
_entity.id
_entity.type
_entity.pdbx_description
1 polymer ?
#
loop_
_entity_poly.entity_id
_entity_poly.type
_entity_poly.pdbx_seq_one_letter_code
_entity_poly.pdbx_strand_id
1 'polypeptide(L)'
;MTTALLVSLVPGVPAFAAPAAPERKPVAPPAEKLDDDGGPVSGRAWQQDRVKDAPVPAPAWPRAGAVKRVELAASVRTARGVKAGDLPVWVDRGDGAAGQRLSSLDVEVVDRGTLPAGWRDGLVLKATAPRGAPIGRAKLSVDYSGFRYAAGGQWASRARLWQVPACAVSTPDRPGCRSVPLRTDNNLADGVASAEVSVGSATGPGSFVVLAAGASGPDGDFAATGLAPSSSWSAGTGSGDFSWNYPLRIPPASGPAPSVSLAYSSSAVDGRSEVTNNQPSWVGEGFDYSPGFIERRYVPCAEDMNNGANNTEDSGDQCWRSDNATMSLNGRGGELVFQTGKGWHSRGEDGSKIEKLTGAGNGDTGGSGDTGEYWKVTTTDGTQYFFGLHSLPGHTAKTNSTLTVPVFGNHSGEPCHASAFTSSDCAQAWRWNLDYVVDVRGNTMSLWYEKETNKYARNDTDSDDVSYDRAGVLKRIDYGTYDRTLATHGVTERSVTPYAQVVFDTGFRCFTNCGTESAPVTANWKDTPWDQECKASATSCPQQYQPTFWTTKRLSKVTTRVWDTTKTPAAWQDVESWTLGHTFNATADSTHTGLWLDRIDHAGLVGGTLNLPPVTFEAVSKANRVLTEHGTTDNWLRIASIVTETGARIKVDYSEPECTEAIVETLQPHTNTRRCYPVKVPDPNDPTGETLVTEWWHKYRVEHVAEDDVQLAGGHQADSKHTWYEYVGTPAWHYADDDGLSKPDRKTWAQWRGYAQVKTRVGNDPAVRTLAVTTFMRGMHGDRSSPSGGTRTVTVPASLGSETVYDEDQFAGQIREQVVYNGVDTKPVSKTVNVPWRSAATAGRTINGDTVEARFVNTVTTYSATALGVDGSRGWRVSRGTKNIDQTYGTVSWSQDDGDVAATGDEKCVSYSYNRNTAKNLTQTVKQTTTTALPCGTAPSSVDDVISDARNYYDGAASVNDAPVFGDVSKTEQLKNWASGTGTEWQMVSQATYDFAGRPKTSTDIKGNVTTTDYTPRSAARSRRWPRRTRSTGRPMWRSIRTGAPPRRRPTRTTGSPGSRSTTRWAGCRRCGSSAGPRPTTRPRRRCGTRTRSRPPVTRTRSSRPRR
;
A
#
# COMPACT_ATOMS: atom_id res chain seq x y z
N MET A 1 -83.55 1.96 -3.62
CA MET A 1 -84.34 3.06 -4.20
C MET A 1 -83.48 3.77 -5.22
N THR A 2 -83.93 3.72 -6.47
CA THR A 2 -83.46 4.46 -7.64
C THR A 2 -83.28 5.95 -7.34
N THR A 3 -82.29 6.62 -7.93
CA THR A 3 -82.48 7.58 -9.05
C THR A 3 -81.13 8.19 -9.45
N ALA A 4 -80.87 8.20 -10.77
CA ALA A 4 -79.74 8.81 -11.44
C ALA A 4 -79.96 10.31 -11.70
N LEU A 5 -78.90 11.11 -11.95
CA LEU A 5 -78.58 11.74 -13.26
C LEU A 5 -77.57 12.92 -13.17
N LEU A 6 -76.51 12.79 -13.99
CA LEU A 6 -75.78 13.77 -14.84
C LEU A 6 -75.25 15.16 -14.37
N VAL A 7 -73.90 15.27 -14.48
CA VAL A 7 -73.04 16.21 -15.27
C VAL A 7 -72.96 17.73 -14.94
N SER A 8 -71.73 18.20 -14.66
CA SER A 8 -71.06 19.35 -15.34
C SER A 8 -69.58 19.51 -14.93
N LEU A 9 -68.68 19.62 -15.92
CA LEU A 9 -67.24 19.98 -15.82
C LEU A 9 -67.02 21.47 -15.47
N VAL A 10 -65.92 21.85 -14.79
CA VAL A 10 -64.72 22.62 -15.27
C VAL A 10 -63.56 22.50 -14.20
N PRO A 11 -62.31 22.99 -14.40
CA PRO A 11 -61.07 22.20 -14.45
C PRO A 11 -60.18 22.29 -13.18
N GLY A 12 -59.55 21.18 -12.79
CA GLY A 12 -58.49 21.18 -11.77
C GLY A 12 -57.13 21.60 -12.35
N VAL A 13 -56.57 22.68 -11.83
CA VAL A 13 -55.19 23.13 -12.10
C VAL A 13 -54.21 22.14 -11.47
N PRO A 14 -53.20 21.62 -12.20
CA PRO A 14 -52.20 20.74 -11.62
C PRO A 14 -51.26 21.51 -10.69
N ALA A 15 -51.05 20.97 -9.49
CA ALA A 15 -50.08 21.47 -8.53
C ALA A 15 -48.65 21.34 -9.11
N PHE A 16 -47.99 22.47 -9.31
CA PHE A 16 -46.60 22.54 -9.72
C PHE A 16 -45.70 21.99 -8.60
N ALA A 17 -44.89 21.00 -8.94
CA ALA A 17 -43.77 20.55 -8.13
C ALA A 17 -42.79 21.72 -7.90
N ALA A 18 -42.33 21.88 -6.66
CA ALA A 18 -41.27 22.83 -6.34
C ALA A 18 -40.01 22.52 -7.17
N PRO A 19 -39.37 23.52 -7.81
CA PRO A 19 -38.14 23.28 -8.55
C PRO A 19 -37.04 22.78 -7.60
N ALA A 20 -36.27 21.80 -8.07
CA ALA A 20 -35.04 21.36 -7.41
C ALA A 20 -34.17 22.57 -7.11
N ALA A 21 -33.64 22.65 -5.88
CA ALA A 21 -32.69 23.69 -5.50
C ALA A 21 -31.55 23.75 -6.54
N PRO A 22 -31.16 24.94 -7.02
CA PRO A 22 -30.09 25.06 -7.98
C PRO A 22 -28.79 24.45 -7.40
N GLU A 23 -28.13 23.62 -8.20
CA GLU A 23 -26.81 23.06 -7.92
C GLU A 23 -25.88 24.22 -7.51
N ARG A 24 -25.38 24.19 -6.26
CA ARG A 24 -24.45 25.21 -5.75
C ARG A 24 -23.21 25.18 -6.65
N LYS A 25 -23.08 26.17 -7.53
CA LYS A 25 -21.88 26.35 -8.35
C LYS A 25 -20.70 26.58 -7.40
N PRO A 26 -19.61 25.80 -7.50
CA PRO A 26 -18.41 26.06 -6.72
C PRO A 26 -17.85 27.45 -7.05
N VAL A 27 -17.10 28.01 -6.11
CA VAL A 27 -16.35 29.26 -6.33
C VAL A 27 -15.48 29.06 -7.57
N ALA A 28 -15.76 29.83 -8.63
CA ALA A 28 -14.89 29.86 -9.80
C ALA A 28 -13.46 30.14 -9.31
N PRO A 29 -12.44 29.44 -9.83
CA PRO A 29 -11.07 29.76 -9.46
C PRO A 29 -10.86 31.26 -9.67
N PRO A 30 -10.19 31.96 -8.74
CA PRO A 30 -9.79 33.33 -9.01
C PRO A 30 -9.05 33.31 -10.35
N ALA A 31 -9.53 34.11 -11.31
CA ALA A 31 -8.69 34.47 -12.43
C ALA A 31 -7.58 35.34 -11.83
N GLU A 32 -6.46 34.73 -11.45
CA GLU A 32 -5.29 35.50 -11.06
C GLU A 32 -4.93 36.40 -12.23
N LYS A 33 -4.86 37.71 -11.95
CA LYS A 33 -4.23 38.65 -12.88
C LYS A 33 -2.82 38.14 -13.06
N LEU A 34 -2.45 37.81 -14.31
CA LEU A 34 -1.06 37.61 -14.68
C LEU A 34 -0.22 38.73 -14.09
N ASP A 35 0.62 38.37 -13.13
CA ASP A 35 1.75 39.18 -12.70
C ASP A 35 2.66 39.35 -13.92
N ASP A 36 2.88 40.59 -14.33
CA ASP A 36 3.98 40.95 -15.21
C ASP A 36 5.30 40.80 -14.44
N ASP A 37 5.76 39.56 -14.29
CA ASP A 37 7.18 39.23 -14.11
C ASP A 37 7.51 38.02 -15.01
N GLY A 38 7.35 38.28 -16.31
CA GLY A 38 7.83 37.46 -17.41
C GLY A 38 9.07 38.06 -18.05
N GLY A 39 10.21 37.36 -17.93
CA GLY A 39 11.35 37.46 -18.84
C GLY A 39 11.98 36.07 -19.00
N PRO A 40 12.34 35.65 -20.23
CA PRO A 40 11.88 34.38 -20.80
C PRO A 40 12.76 33.16 -20.48
N VAL A 41 12.16 31.97 -20.55
CA VAL A 41 12.81 30.86 -21.26
C VAL A 41 11.98 30.48 -22.48
N SER A 42 12.32 31.09 -23.61
CA SER A 42 11.92 30.69 -24.94
C SER A 42 12.72 29.46 -25.37
N GLY A 43 12.01 28.39 -25.74
CA GLY A 43 12.52 27.01 -25.67
C GLY A 43 13.39 26.48 -26.81
N ARG A 44 13.94 25.28 -26.56
CA ARG A 44 14.03 24.10 -27.45
C ARG A 44 14.34 22.87 -26.57
N ALA A 45 13.54 21.81 -26.71
CA ALA A 45 13.83 20.50 -26.10
C ALA A 45 15.26 20.04 -26.47
N TRP A 46 16.00 19.45 -25.52
CA TRP A 46 17.28 18.82 -25.85
C TRP A 46 17.02 17.58 -26.70
N GLN A 47 17.43 17.65 -27.96
CA GLN A 47 17.58 16.46 -28.79
C GLN A 47 18.65 15.53 -28.21
N GLN A 48 18.21 14.28 -28.11
CA GLN A 48 18.99 13.10 -27.76
C GLN A 48 19.98 12.74 -28.86
N ASP A 49 21.25 12.55 -28.48
CA ASP A 49 22.15 11.68 -29.22
C ASP A 49 22.29 10.32 -28.52
N ARG A 50 21.29 9.51 -28.90
CA ARG A 50 21.14 8.06 -29.07
C ARG A 50 21.99 7.11 -28.22
N VAL A 51 21.25 6.33 -27.45
CA VAL A 51 21.61 4.98 -27.00
C VAL A 51 22.03 4.14 -28.22
N LYS A 52 23.23 3.55 -28.19
CA LYS A 52 23.55 2.47 -29.12
C LYS A 52 22.96 1.17 -28.60
N ASP A 53 21.93 0.73 -29.31
CA ASP A 53 21.25 -0.55 -29.17
C ASP A 53 22.24 -1.71 -29.03
N ALA A 54 21.95 -2.60 -28.08
CA ALA A 54 22.35 -3.98 -28.23
C ALA A 54 21.36 -4.62 -29.22
N PRO A 55 21.81 -5.21 -30.35
CA PRO A 55 20.89 -5.80 -31.30
C PRO A 55 20.13 -6.93 -30.62
N VAL A 56 18.82 -6.73 -30.48
CA VAL A 56 17.85 -7.81 -30.24
C VAL A 56 18.01 -8.83 -31.36
N PRO A 57 17.90 -10.15 -31.09
CA PRO A 57 17.91 -11.14 -32.16
C PRO A 57 16.92 -10.73 -33.25
N ALA A 58 17.37 -10.72 -34.51
CA ALA A 58 16.49 -10.38 -35.63
C ALA A 58 15.27 -11.30 -35.59
N PRO A 59 14.04 -10.75 -35.63
CA PRO A 59 12.84 -11.57 -35.52
C PRO A 59 12.75 -12.52 -36.72
N ALA A 60 12.73 -13.81 -36.45
CA ALA A 60 12.53 -14.85 -37.44
C ALA A 60 11.02 -15.06 -37.62
N TRP A 61 10.45 -14.34 -38.58
CA TRP A 61 9.04 -14.48 -38.92
C TRP A 61 8.79 -15.79 -39.69
N PRO A 62 7.64 -16.44 -39.48
CA PRO A 62 7.25 -17.62 -40.24
C PRO A 62 7.14 -17.27 -41.73
N ARG A 63 7.55 -18.19 -42.60
CA ARG A 63 7.33 -18.02 -44.04
C ARG A 63 5.83 -18.15 -44.34
N ALA A 64 5.32 -17.26 -45.19
CA ALA A 64 4.06 -17.52 -45.87
C ALA A 64 4.21 -18.82 -46.68
N GLY A 65 3.19 -19.66 -46.69
CA GLY A 65 3.35 -21.00 -47.24
C GLY A 65 2.03 -21.67 -47.59
N ALA A 66 2.15 -22.71 -48.41
CA ALA A 66 1.03 -23.54 -48.86
C ALA A 66 0.22 -24.08 -47.67
N VAL A 67 -1.10 -24.11 -47.87
CA VAL A 67 -2.09 -24.67 -46.94
C VAL A 67 -1.60 -25.99 -46.35
N LYS A 68 -1.54 -26.08 -45.02
CA LYS A 68 -1.18 -27.29 -44.29
C LYS A 68 -2.44 -27.93 -43.73
N ARG A 69 -2.74 -29.14 -44.19
CA ARG A 69 -3.81 -29.95 -43.64
C ARG A 69 -3.38 -30.63 -42.35
N VAL A 70 -4.20 -30.51 -41.32
CA VAL A 70 -4.07 -31.18 -40.05
C VAL A 70 -5.24 -32.15 -39.90
N GLU A 71 -4.95 -33.44 -39.83
CA GLU A 71 -5.93 -34.47 -39.50
C GLU A 71 -6.02 -34.60 -37.98
N LEU A 72 -7.22 -34.47 -37.43
CA LEU A 72 -7.49 -34.53 -35.99
C LEU A 72 -8.11 -35.88 -35.67
N ALA A 73 -7.28 -36.89 -35.39
CA ALA A 73 -7.73 -38.23 -35.02
C ALA A 73 -8.55 -38.21 -33.70
N ALA A 74 -9.52 -39.11 -33.56
CA ALA A 74 -10.47 -39.12 -32.44
C ALA A 74 -9.85 -39.49 -31.07
N SER A 75 -8.59 -39.96 -31.02
CA SER A 75 -7.99 -40.60 -29.84
C SER A 75 -6.63 -40.02 -29.38
N VAL A 76 -6.19 -38.87 -29.89
CA VAL A 76 -4.87 -38.29 -29.52
C VAL A 76 -4.98 -36.80 -29.19
N ARG A 77 -5.23 -36.47 -27.91
CA ARG A 77 -4.99 -35.12 -27.36
C ARG A 77 -3.54 -35.06 -26.86
N THR A 78 -2.68 -34.27 -27.50
CA THR A 78 -1.33 -33.97 -27.00
C THR A 78 -1.34 -32.62 -26.31
N ALA A 79 -0.37 -32.34 -25.42
CA ALA A 79 -0.32 -31.11 -24.61
C ALA A 79 -0.31 -29.79 -25.41
N ARG A 80 -0.04 -29.80 -26.72
CA ARG A 80 -0.12 -28.63 -27.61
C ARG A 80 -0.99 -28.84 -28.86
N GLY A 81 -1.57 -30.02 -29.07
CA GLY A 81 -2.24 -30.41 -30.32
C GLY A 81 -1.29 -30.90 -31.42
N VAL A 82 -1.81 -31.10 -32.62
CA VAL A 82 -1.07 -31.55 -33.82
C VAL A 82 -0.46 -30.35 -34.53
N LYS A 83 0.84 -30.41 -34.83
CA LYS A 83 1.54 -29.32 -35.52
C LYS A 83 1.12 -29.22 -36.99
N ALA A 84 0.82 -28.01 -37.46
CA ALA A 84 0.48 -27.74 -38.85
C ALA A 84 1.71 -27.73 -39.76
N GLY A 85 2.22 -28.92 -40.09
CA GLY A 85 3.42 -29.08 -40.91
C GLY A 85 4.64 -28.38 -40.31
N ASP A 86 5.27 -27.48 -41.07
CA ASP A 86 6.40 -26.65 -40.67
C ASP A 86 6.00 -25.28 -40.09
N LEU A 87 4.69 -24.95 -40.04
CA LEU A 87 4.20 -23.70 -39.46
C LEU A 87 4.38 -23.70 -37.93
N PRO A 88 4.51 -22.51 -37.29
CA PRO A 88 4.57 -22.39 -35.83
C PRO A 88 3.17 -22.47 -35.20
N VAL A 89 2.27 -23.25 -35.79
CA VAL A 89 0.88 -23.37 -35.37
C VAL A 89 0.61 -24.81 -35.02
N TRP A 90 0.02 -25.03 -33.86
CA TRP A 90 -0.53 -26.31 -33.47
C TRP A 90 -2.04 -26.18 -33.37
N VAL A 91 -2.72 -27.26 -33.73
CA VAL A 91 -4.17 -27.33 -33.82
C VAL A 91 -4.62 -28.48 -32.95
N ASP A 92 -5.60 -28.22 -32.11
CA ASP A 92 -6.37 -29.26 -31.43
C ASP A 92 -7.86 -29.05 -31.69
N ARG A 93 -8.67 -30.08 -31.42
CA ARG A 93 -10.12 -29.93 -31.38
C ARG A 93 -10.49 -28.91 -30.30
N GLY A 94 -11.42 -28.02 -30.64
CA GLY A 94 -12.03 -27.14 -29.63
C GLY A 94 -12.91 -27.93 -28.67
N ASP A 95 -13.45 -27.24 -27.69
CA ASP A 95 -14.29 -27.84 -26.66
C ASP A 95 -15.72 -28.08 -27.16
N GLY A 96 -16.38 -29.06 -26.54
CA GLY A 96 -17.77 -29.44 -26.82
C GLY A 96 -18.04 -30.12 -28.17
N ALA A 97 -19.33 -30.35 -28.46
CA ALA A 97 -19.79 -31.07 -29.66
C ALA A 97 -19.34 -30.43 -30.98
N ALA A 98 -19.12 -29.10 -30.99
CA ALA A 98 -18.61 -28.40 -32.16
C ALA A 98 -17.13 -28.72 -32.46
N GLY A 99 -16.30 -28.92 -31.44
CA GLY A 99 -14.92 -29.38 -31.65
C GLY A 99 -14.81 -30.87 -31.91
N GLN A 100 -15.68 -31.70 -31.31
CA GLN A 100 -15.73 -33.14 -31.58
C GLN A 100 -16.09 -33.47 -33.04
N ARG A 101 -16.92 -32.65 -33.68
CA ARG A 101 -17.27 -32.79 -35.10
C ARG A 101 -16.10 -32.49 -36.03
N LEU A 102 -15.11 -31.69 -35.62
CA LEU A 102 -14.00 -31.30 -36.48
C LEU A 102 -13.03 -32.48 -36.69
N SER A 103 -12.97 -33.00 -37.92
CA SER A 103 -12.08 -34.11 -38.28
C SER A 103 -10.76 -33.65 -38.91
N SER A 104 -10.76 -32.50 -39.58
CA SER A 104 -9.57 -31.95 -40.23
C SER A 104 -9.64 -30.43 -40.40
N LEU A 105 -8.47 -29.79 -40.45
CA LEU A 105 -8.32 -28.34 -40.58
C LEU A 105 -7.20 -27.99 -41.55
N ASP A 106 -7.47 -27.07 -42.47
CA ASP A 106 -6.46 -26.41 -43.31
C ASP A 106 -5.99 -25.11 -42.63
N VAL A 107 -4.68 -24.98 -42.38
CA VAL A 107 -4.05 -23.79 -41.80
C VAL A 107 -3.06 -23.17 -42.78
N GLU A 108 -3.15 -21.86 -42.94
CA GLU A 108 -2.29 -21.07 -43.82
C GLU A 108 -1.79 -19.83 -43.08
N VAL A 109 -0.49 -19.52 -43.19
CA VAL A 109 0.08 -18.22 -42.77
C VAL A 109 -0.04 -17.26 -43.94
N VAL A 110 -0.77 -16.16 -43.75
CA VAL A 110 -0.95 -15.13 -44.78
C VAL A 110 0.36 -14.37 -44.97
N ASP A 111 0.68 -14.03 -46.22
CA ASP A 111 1.89 -13.27 -46.53
C ASP A 111 1.86 -11.88 -45.90
N ARG A 112 2.79 -11.66 -44.97
CA ARG A 112 2.99 -10.40 -44.24
C ARG A 112 3.18 -9.20 -45.18
N GLY A 113 3.77 -9.39 -46.36
CA GLY A 113 3.96 -8.33 -47.35
C GLY A 113 2.65 -7.83 -47.97
N THR A 114 1.61 -8.68 -47.97
CA THR A 114 0.30 -8.38 -48.56
C THR A 114 -0.69 -7.76 -47.56
N LEU A 115 -0.36 -7.75 -46.27
CA LEU A 115 -1.24 -7.23 -45.21
C LEU A 115 -1.24 -5.69 -45.12
N PRO A 116 -2.34 -5.07 -44.66
CA PRO A 116 -2.38 -3.66 -44.24
C PRO A 116 -1.38 -3.38 -43.12
N ALA A 117 -0.89 -2.14 -43.05
CA ALA A 117 0.17 -1.74 -42.11
C ALA A 117 -0.12 -2.14 -40.65
N GLY A 118 -1.35 -1.95 -40.17
CA GLY A 118 -1.76 -2.28 -38.80
C GLY A 118 -1.70 -3.77 -38.43
N TRP A 119 -1.61 -4.67 -39.42
CA TRP A 119 -1.50 -6.12 -39.20
C TRP A 119 -0.09 -6.66 -39.40
N ARG A 120 0.84 -5.84 -39.90
CA ARG A 120 2.22 -6.26 -40.19
C ARG A 120 3.04 -6.50 -38.92
N ASP A 121 2.64 -6.01 -37.75
CA ASP A 121 3.34 -6.27 -36.48
C ASP A 121 2.79 -7.52 -35.74
N GLY A 122 1.90 -8.27 -36.38
CA GLY A 122 1.35 -9.54 -35.91
C GLY A 122 1.51 -10.69 -36.93
N LEU A 123 1.12 -11.89 -36.53
CA LEU A 123 1.05 -13.06 -37.42
C LEU A 123 -0.41 -13.32 -37.80
N VAL A 124 -0.74 -13.29 -39.09
CA VAL A 124 -2.09 -13.56 -39.60
C VAL A 124 -2.18 -14.98 -40.13
N LEU A 125 -3.16 -15.71 -39.63
CA LEU A 125 -3.47 -17.08 -39.97
C LEU A 125 -4.86 -17.15 -40.61
N LYS A 126 -5.02 -18.07 -41.55
CA LYS A 126 -6.32 -18.48 -42.09
C LYS A 126 -6.55 -19.93 -41.72
N ALA A 127 -7.70 -20.21 -41.12
CA ALA A 127 -8.13 -21.55 -40.72
C ALA A 127 -9.45 -21.91 -41.42
N THR A 128 -9.48 -23.03 -42.14
CA THR A 128 -10.66 -23.47 -42.92
C THR A 128 -10.86 -24.98 -42.85
N ALA A 129 -12.10 -25.45 -42.81
CA ALA A 129 -12.41 -26.87 -42.95
C ALA A 129 -12.25 -27.29 -44.43
N PRO A 130 -11.54 -28.38 -44.74
CA PRO A 130 -11.42 -28.91 -46.10
C PRO A 130 -12.77 -29.20 -46.76
N ARG A 131 -12.81 -29.19 -48.11
CA ARG A 131 -14.05 -29.47 -48.85
C ARG A 131 -14.57 -30.88 -48.49
N GLY A 132 -15.80 -30.95 -47.99
CA GLY A 132 -16.43 -32.20 -47.54
C GLY A 132 -16.18 -32.56 -46.07
N ALA A 133 -15.34 -31.81 -45.35
CA ALA A 133 -15.12 -32.00 -43.91
C ALA A 133 -16.16 -31.22 -43.08
N PRO A 134 -16.58 -31.76 -41.92
CA PRO A 134 -17.45 -31.07 -40.97
C PRO A 134 -16.82 -29.78 -40.41
N ILE A 135 -17.61 -28.71 -40.35
CA ILE A 135 -17.24 -27.45 -39.67
C ILE A 135 -17.32 -27.61 -38.15
N GLY A 136 -16.58 -26.78 -37.41
CA GLY A 136 -16.47 -26.96 -35.97
C GLY A 136 -15.66 -25.87 -35.26
N ARG A 137 -15.14 -26.19 -34.08
CA ARG A 137 -14.18 -25.34 -33.35
C ARG A 137 -12.81 -26.02 -33.25
N ALA A 138 -11.75 -25.23 -33.34
CA ALA A 138 -10.38 -25.66 -33.11
C ALA A 138 -9.71 -24.79 -32.04
N LYS A 139 -8.84 -25.38 -31.22
CA LYS A 139 -7.89 -24.62 -30.40
C LYS A 139 -6.62 -24.41 -31.22
N LEU A 140 -6.33 -23.16 -31.57
CA LEU A 140 -5.08 -22.80 -32.23
C LEU A 140 -4.07 -22.35 -31.19
N SER A 141 -2.85 -22.88 -31.27
CA SER A 141 -1.71 -22.48 -30.45
C SER A 141 -0.58 -21.98 -31.35
N VAL A 142 -0.15 -20.74 -31.17
CA VAL A 142 0.84 -20.07 -32.02
C VAL A 142 2.14 -19.87 -31.23
N ASP A 143 3.22 -20.50 -31.68
CA ASP A 143 4.58 -20.29 -31.16
C ASP A 143 5.19 -19.03 -31.77
N TYR A 144 5.32 -17.99 -30.95
CA TYR A 144 5.93 -16.73 -31.33
C TYR A 144 7.36 -16.58 -30.82
N SER A 145 7.98 -17.61 -30.26
CA SER A 145 9.33 -17.55 -29.68
C SER A 145 10.39 -17.02 -30.66
N GLY A 146 10.26 -17.31 -31.96
CA GLY A 146 11.15 -16.84 -33.03
C GLY A 146 11.01 -15.35 -33.38
N PHE A 147 9.86 -14.73 -33.10
CA PHE A 147 9.58 -13.32 -33.42
C PHE A 147 9.07 -12.49 -32.22
N ARG A 148 9.22 -13.01 -30.99
CA ARG A 148 8.77 -12.39 -29.73
C ARG A 148 9.29 -10.97 -29.45
N TYR A 149 10.33 -10.54 -30.15
CA TYR A 149 10.95 -9.21 -30.01
C TYR A 149 10.68 -8.30 -31.21
N ALA A 150 9.80 -8.68 -32.12
CA ALA A 150 9.68 -8.02 -33.42
C ALA A 150 9.19 -6.56 -33.38
N ALA A 151 8.48 -6.15 -32.33
CA ALA A 151 7.86 -4.82 -32.24
C ALA A 151 8.13 -4.08 -30.91
N GLY A 152 9.10 -4.52 -30.10
CA GLY A 152 9.49 -3.84 -28.85
C GLY A 152 8.38 -3.77 -27.79
N GLY A 153 8.48 -2.86 -26.81
CA GLY A 153 7.40 -2.53 -25.87
C GLY A 153 6.75 -3.74 -25.17
N GLN A 154 7.55 -4.73 -24.76
CA GLN A 154 7.06 -5.99 -24.18
C GLN A 154 5.98 -6.70 -25.03
N TRP A 155 6.06 -6.63 -26.37
CA TRP A 155 5.09 -7.20 -27.31
C TRP A 155 4.63 -8.63 -26.97
N ALA A 156 5.56 -9.50 -26.55
CA ALA A 156 5.26 -10.87 -26.13
C ALA A 156 4.33 -10.96 -24.91
N SER A 157 4.51 -10.12 -23.89
CA SER A 157 3.65 -10.11 -22.68
C SER A 157 2.23 -9.64 -22.96
N ARG A 158 2.06 -8.92 -24.08
CA ARG A 158 0.79 -8.35 -24.54
C ARG A 158 0.16 -9.13 -25.70
N ALA A 159 0.82 -10.17 -26.20
CA ALA A 159 0.37 -10.93 -27.37
C ALA A 159 -0.99 -11.60 -27.09
N ARG A 160 -1.96 -11.35 -27.96
CA ARG A 160 -3.32 -11.91 -27.93
C ARG A 160 -3.71 -12.41 -29.32
N LEU A 161 -4.53 -13.44 -29.37
CA LEU A 161 -5.17 -13.87 -30.59
C LEU A 161 -6.47 -13.08 -30.80
N TRP A 162 -6.72 -12.67 -32.03
CA TRP A 162 -7.89 -11.92 -32.44
C TRP A 162 -8.59 -12.66 -33.56
N GLN A 163 -9.92 -12.74 -33.53
CA GLN A 163 -10.68 -13.16 -34.69
C GLN A 163 -10.93 -11.94 -35.58
N VAL A 164 -10.64 -12.12 -36.86
CA VAL A 164 -10.57 -11.03 -37.83
C VAL A 164 -11.50 -11.35 -39.00
N PRO A 165 -12.43 -10.46 -39.37
CA PRO A 165 -13.22 -10.63 -40.58
C PRO A 165 -12.33 -10.59 -41.83
N ALA A 166 -12.69 -11.32 -42.88
CA ALA A 166 -11.91 -11.33 -44.14
C ALA A 166 -11.67 -9.92 -44.71
N CYS A 167 -12.64 -9.02 -44.54
CA CYS A 167 -12.52 -7.63 -44.99
C CYS A 167 -11.48 -6.81 -44.20
N ALA A 168 -11.09 -7.21 -43.00
CA ALA A 168 -10.08 -6.52 -42.20
C ALA A 168 -8.64 -6.81 -42.67
N VAL A 169 -8.45 -7.89 -43.43
CA VAL A 169 -7.19 -8.27 -44.05
C VAL A 169 -6.91 -7.47 -45.33
N SER A 170 -7.90 -6.75 -45.86
CA SER A 170 -7.76 -5.89 -47.06
C SER A 170 -8.16 -4.43 -46.82
N THR A 171 -9.28 -4.18 -46.15
CA THR A 171 -9.86 -2.86 -45.86
C THR A 171 -10.22 -2.69 -44.37
N PRO A 172 -9.23 -2.65 -43.45
CA PRO A 172 -9.47 -2.63 -42.01
C PRO A 172 -10.25 -1.42 -41.49
N ASP A 173 -10.20 -0.29 -42.20
CA ASP A 173 -10.80 0.98 -41.75
C ASP A 173 -12.33 1.03 -41.92
N ARG A 174 -12.94 0.01 -42.51
CA ARG A 174 -14.39 -0.05 -42.67
C ARG A 174 -15.07 -0.44 -41.34
N PRO A 175 -16.18 0.22 -40.95
CA PRO A 175 -16.86 -0.04 -39.67
C PRO A 175 -17.24 -1.50 -39.40
N GLY A 176 -17.50 -2.30 -40.45
CA GLY A 176 -17.82 -3.73 -40.36
C GLY A 176 -16.61 -4.68 -40.27
N CYS A 177 -15.38 -4.17 -40.30
CA CYS A 177 -14.14 -4.96 -40.32
C CYS A 177 -13.38 -4.93 -38.98
N ARG A 178 -14.10 -4.76 -37.88
CA ARG A 178 -13.49 -4.75 -36.53
C ARG A 178 -13.05 -6.15 -36.13
N SER A 179 -11.83 -6.25 -35.60
CA SER A 179 -11.36 -7.47 -34.96
C SER A 179 -11.97 -7.63 -33.57
N VAL A 180 -12.17 -8.88 -33.16
CA VAL A 180 -12.67 -9.22 -31.83
C VAL A 180 -11.55 -9.98 -31.10
N PRO A 181 -11.15 -9.57 -29.89
CA PRO A 181 -10.15 -10.30 -29.14
C PRO A 181 -10.70 -11.67 -28.74
N LEU A 182 -9.90 -12.70 -28.93
CA LEU A 182 -10.22 -14.04 -28.44
C LEU A 182 -9.70 -14.21 -27.02
N ARG A 183 -10.39 -15.02 -26.21
CA ARG A 183 -9.88 -15.47 -24.93
C ARG A 183 -8.57 -16.22 -25.17
N THR A 184 -7.46 -15.56 -24.91
CA THR A 184 -6.12 -16.04 -25.23
C THR A 184 -5.42 -16.45 -23.95
N ASP A 185 -4.96 -17.69 -23.90
CA ASP A 185 -3.99 -18.16 -22.92
C ASP A 185 -2.58 -17.91 -23.48
N ASN A 186 -1.83 -16.99 -22.87
CA ASN A 186 -0.51 -16.58 -23.34
C ASN A 186 0.58 -17.06 -22.36
N ASN A 187 1.26 -18.14 -22.72
CA ASN A 187 2.37 -18.68 -21.95
C ASN A 187 3.68 -17.99 -22.36
N LEU A 188 4.08 -17.00 -21.55
CA LEU A 188 5.27 -16.16 -21.79
C LEU A 188 6.60 -16.89 -21.64
N ALA A 189 6.64 -17.95 -20.83
CA ALA A 189 7.83 -18.77 -20.65
C ALA A 189 8.13 -19.56 -21.93
N ASP A 190 7.09 -20.12 -22.52
CA ASP A 190 7.16 -20.94 -23.72
C ASP A 190 7.07 -20.15 -25.04
N GLY A 191 6.59 -18.91 -24.98
CA GLY A 191 6.35 -18.09 -26.16
C GLY A 191 5.19 -18.59 -27.01
N VAL A 192 4.11 -19.07 -26.39
CA VAL A 192 2.94 -19.64 -27.09
C VAL A 192 1.66 -18.93 -26.66
N ALA A 193 0.86 -18.51 -27.64
CA ALA A 193 -0.47 -17.96 -27.42
C ALA A 193 -1.53 -18.88 -28.00
N SER A 194 -2.53 -19.25 -27.21
CA SER A 194 -3.55 -20.22 -27.58
C SER A 194 -4.96 -19.67 -27.41
N ALA A 195 -5.86 -19.94 -28.36
CA ALA A 195 -7.26 -19.56 -28.29
C ALA A 195 -8.16 -20.50 -29.08
N GLU A 196 -9.44 -20.59 -28.69
CA GLU A 196 -10.46 -21.25 -29.49
C GLU A 196 -10.89 -20.39 -30.68
N VAL A 197 -11.07 -21.02 -31.84
CA VAL A 197 -11.55 -20.38 -33.05
C VAL A 197 -12.63 -21.23 -33.70
N SER A 198 -13.67 -20.58 -34.22
CA SER A 198 -14.64 -21.26 -35.07
C SER A 198 -14.02 -21.48 -36.44
N VAL A 199 -14.25 -22.63 -37.05
CA VAL A 199 -13.72 -23.03 -38.35
C VAL A 199 -14.88 -23.13 -39.35
N GLY A 200 -14.91 -22.24 -40.33
CA GLY A 200 -15.89 -22.25 -41.43
C GLY A 200 -15.50 -23.16 -42.59
N SER A 201 -16.43 -23.39 -43.53
CA SER A 201 -16.16 -24.22 -44.72
C SER A 201 -15.24 -23.51 -45.73
N ALA A 202 -14.54 -24.29 -46.54
CA ALA A 202 -13.66 -23.80 -47.61
C ALA A 202 -14.36 -22.88 -48.66
N THR A 203 -15.70 -22.95 -48.79
CA THR A 203 -16.48 -22.12 -49.72
C THR A 203 -17.07 -20.87 -49.07
N GLY A 204 -16.91 -20.68 -47.76
CA GLY A 204 -17.29 -19.47 -47.02
C GLY A 204 -16.10 -18.55 -46.73
N PRO A 205 -16.31 -17.37 -46.13
CA PRO A 205 -15.21 -16.56 -45.63
C PRO A 205 -14.54 -17.33 -44.48
N GLY A 206 -13.37 -17.91 -44.75
CA GLY A 206 -12.57 -18.62 -43.74
C GLY A 206 -12.31 -17.77 -42.49
N SER A 207 -11.98 -18.41 -41.37
CA SER A 207 -11.70 -17.69 -40.12
C SER A 207 -10.27 -17.18 -40.13
N PHE A 208 -10.11 -15.86 -40.21
CA PHE A 208 -8.82 -15.23 -40.01
C PHE A 208 -8.57 -15.01 -38.53
N VAL A 209 -7.35 -15.32 -38.11
CA VAL A 209 -6.90 -15.23 -36.72
C VAL A 209 -5.59 -14.48 -36.72
N VAL A 210 -5.45 -13.50 -35.85
CA VAL A 210 -4.23 -12.70 -35.78
C VAL A 210 -3.64 -12.74 -34.40
N LEU A 211 -2.35 -13.07 -34.31
CA LEU A 211 -1.56 -12.86 -33.12
C LEU A 211 -0.98 -11.44 -33.12
N ALA A 212 -1.48 -10.57 -32.26
CA ALA A 212 -1.03 -9.18 -32.13
C ALA A 212 -1.03 -8.72 -30.67
N ALA A 213 -0.19 -7.74 -30.32
CA ALA A 213 -0.11 -7.20 -28.97
C ALA A 213 -1.28 -6.25 -28.65
N GLY A 214 -1.86 -6.36 -27.45
CA GLY A 214 -2.80 -5.39 -26.87
C GLY A 214 -2.10 -4.20 -26.19
N ALA A 215 -2.87 -3.21 -25.74
CA ALA A 215 -2.35 -2.05 -25.01
C ALA A 215 -1.79 -2.42 -23.62
N SER A 216 -2.37 -3.43 -22.97
CA SER A 216 -2.01 -3.91 -21.63
C SER A 216 -1.66 -5.41 -21.59
N GLY A 217 -0.81 -5.78 -20.63
CA GLY A 217 -0.46 -7.15 -20.28
C GLY A 217 -0.02 -7.28 -18.81
N PRO A 218 0.35 -8.48 -18.35
CA PRO A 218 0.74 -8.72 -16.94
C PRO A 218 1.93 -7.88 -16.45
N ASP A 219 2.80 -7.47 -17.37
CA ASP A 219 4.02 -6.71 -17.10
C ASP A 219 3.83 -5.18 -17.25
N GLY A 220 2.59 -4.73 -17.45
CA GLY A 220 2.24 -3.31 -17.48
C GLY A 220 1.14 -2.95 -18.46
N ASP A 221 0.58 -1.77 -18.25
CA ASP A 221 -0.40 -1.15 -19.13
C ASP A 221 0.24 0.04 -19.86
N PHE A 222 0.35 -0.04 -21.20
CA PHE A 222 0.84 1.08 -22.02
C PHE A 222 -0.28 2.02 -22.46
N ALA A 223 -1.54 1.74 -22.08
CA ALA A 223 -2.61 2.74 -22.09
C ALA A 223 -2.50 3.69 -20.87
N ALA A 224 -1.75 3.32 -19.83
CA ALA A 224 -1.48 4.19 -18.69
C ALA A 224 -0.41 5.24 -19.05
N THR A 225 -0.66 6.51 -18.72
CA THR A 225 0.30 7.60 -18.91
C THR A 225 1.54 7.42 -18.01
N GLY A 226 2.74 7.60 -18.56
CA GLY A 226 4.02 7.20 -17.95
C GLY A 226 4.54 7.99 -16.74
N LEU A 227 3.70 8.75 -16.04
CA LEU A 227 4.03 9.45 -14.79
C LEU A 227 3.28 8.77 -13.65
N ALA A 228 3.96 7.92 -12.87
CA ALA A 228 3.44 7.62 -11.54
C ALA A 228 3.57 8.91 -10.72
N PRO A 229 2.48 9.43 -10.13
CA PRO A 229 2.56 10.64 -9.33
C PRO A 229 3.48 10.41 -8.13
N SER A 230 4.25 11.42 -7.74
CA SER A 230 5.15 11.36 -6.58
C SER A 230 4.40 11.24 -5.24
N SER A 231 3.08 11.44 -5.27
CA SER A 231 2.15 11.25 -4.16
C SER A 231 0.87 10.57 -4.62
N SER A 232 0.09 10.07 -3.66
CA SER A 232 -1.28 9.59 -3.88
C SER A 232 -2.22 10.29 -2.92
N TRP A 233 -3.44 10.57 -3.37
CA TRP A 233 -4.52 11.08 -2.52
C TRP A 233 -5.75 10.19 -2.62
N SER A 234 -6.60 10.19 -1.59
CA SER A 234 -7.91 9.56 -1.64
C SER A 234 -8.95 10.36 -0.87
N ALA A 235 -10.19 10.33 -1.38
CA ALA A 235 -11.38 10.92 -0.77
C ALA A 235 -12.64 10.15 -1.25
N GLY A 236 -13.79 10.44 -0.65
CA GLY A 236 -15.07 9.81 -1.04
C GLY A 236 -15.32 8.42 -0.45
N THR A 237 -14.56 8.04 0.57
CA THR A 237 -14.91 6.93 1.47
C THR A 237 -16.17 7.29 2.26
N GLY A 238 -16.81 6.30 2.90
CA GLY A 238 -17.94 6.56 3.80
C GLY A 238 -17.63 7.56 4.94
N SER A 239 -16.36 7.68 5.34
CA SER A 239 -15.89 8.63 6.35
C SER A 239 -15.79 10.08 5.84
N GLY A 240 -15.64 10.26 4.53
CA GLY A 240 -15.62 11.57 3.86
C GLY A 240 -14.33 12.38 4.03
N ASP A 241 -13.27 11.80 4.55
CA ASP A 241 -12.01 12.51 4.75
C ASP A 241 -11.13 12.59 3.49
N PHE A 242 -10.32 13.65 3.44
CA PHE A 242 -9.18 13.74 2.55
C PHE A 242 -7.95 13.09 3.20
N SER A 243 -7.27 12.23 2.44
CA SER A 243 -5.96 11.67 2.79
C SER A 243 -4.96 11.91 1.66
N TRP A 244 -3.71 12.15 2.03
CA TRP A 244 -2.61 12.33 1.07
C TRP A 244 -1.35 11.61 1.59
N ASN A 245 -0.57 11.02 0.69
CA ASN A 245 0.61 10.23 1.04
C ASN A 245 1.76 10.48 0.06
N TYR A 246 2.94 10.79 0.60
CA TYR A 246 4.18 11.04 -0.14
C TYR A 246 5.28 10.08 0.29
N PRO A 247 5.48 8.95 -0.42
CA PRO A 247 6.51 7.98 -0.08
C PRO A 247 7.91 8.49 -0.47
N LEU A 248 8.87 8.35 0.44
CA LEU A 248 10.26 8.69 0.19
C LEU A 248 11.00 7.50 -0.40
N ARG A 249 11.85 7.76 -1.40
CA ARG A 249 12.63 6.71 -2.05
C ARG A 249 13.82 6.31 -1.18
N ILE A 250 13.85 5.06 -0.74
CA ILE A 250 14.91 4.55 0.14
C ILE A 250 15.94 3.71 -0.65
N PRO A 251 17.26 3.88 -0.41
CA PRO A 251 18.28 3.02 -1.01
C PRO A 251 18.07 1.54 -0.65
N PRO A 252 18.21 0.60 -1.59
CA PRO A 252 17.90 -0.80 -1.30
C PRO A 252 19.04 -1.50 -0.56
N ALA A 253 18.72 -2.28 0.48
CA ALA A 253 19.64 -3.20 1.16
C ALA A 253 19.19 -4.67 1.01
N SER A 254 19.89 -5.60 1.67
CA SER A 254 19.40 -6.98 1.88
C SER A 254 18.77 -7.06 3.27
N GLY A 255 17.72 -7.84 3.44
CA GLY A 255 16.96 -7.93 4.69
C GLY A 255 15.92 -6.82 4.85
N PRO A 256 15.48 -6.54 6.09
CA PRO A 256 14.53 -5.47 6.40
C PRO A 256 15.00 -4.12 5.85
N ALA A 257 14.05 -3.35 5.31
CA ALA A 257 14.28 -2.01 4.80
C ALA A 257 13.16 -1.08 5.27
N PRO A 258 13.45 0.20 5.59
CA PRO A 258 12.43 1.10 6.09
C PRO A 258 11.47 1.55 4.99
N SER A 259 10.21 1.73 5.38
CA SER A 259 9.20 2.44 4.60
C SER A 259 8.99 3.80 5.25
N VAL A 260 9.34 4.88 4.55
CA VAL A 260 9.20 6.26 5.04
C VAL A 260 8.22 7.00 4.13
N SER A 261 7.17 7.56 4.71
CA SER A 261 6.17 8.34 3.98
C SER A 261 5.63 9.47 4.83
N LEU A 262 5.44 10.64 4.24
CA LEU A 262 4.71 11.74 4.87
C LEU A 262 3.22 11.55 4.54
N ALA A 263 2.40 11.31 5.56
CA ALA A 263 0.97 11.07 5.40
C ALA A 263 0.18 12.24 5.98
N TYR A 264 -0.95 12.59 5.36
CA TYR A 264 -1.91 13.58 5.83
C TYR A 264 -3.29 12.95 5.99
N SER A 265 -4.03 13.32 7.03
CA SER A 265 -5.45 13.03 7.19
C SER A 265 -6.21 14.23 7.75
N SER A 266 -7.25 14.67 7.03
CA SER A 266 -8.18 15.69 7.52
C SER A 266 -9.01 15.22 8.73
N SER A 267 -9.33 13.92 8.83
CA SER A 267 -10.01 13.37 10.01
C SER A 267 -9.18 13.48 11.29
N ALA A 268 -7.85 13.40 11.20
CA ALA A 268 -6.98 13.59 12.36
C ALA A 268 -7.00 15.04 12.87
N VAL A 269 -7.41 16.00 12.04
CA VAL A 269 -7.63 17.40 12.41
C VAL A 269 -9.03 17.56 13.00
N ASP A 270 -10.06 16.99 12.35
CA ASP A 270 -11.45 17.05 12.82
C ASP A 270 -11.64 16.45 14.23
N GLY A 271 -10.87 15.41 14.58
CA GLY A 271 -10.97 14.74 15.88
C GLY A 271 -10.33 15.49 17.06
N ARG A 272 -9.71 16.65 16.85
CA ARG A 272 -9.05 17.45 17.91
C ARG A 272 -10.08 18.23 18.71
N SER A 273 -9.99 18.11 20.04
CA SER A 273 -10.87 18.75 21.03
C SER A 273 -10.08 19.22 22.26
N GLU A 274 -10.73 19.86 23.22
CA GLU A 274 -10.08 20.36 24.44
C GLU A 274 -9.46 19.25 25.31
N VAL A 275 -9.95 18.01 25.17
CA VAL A 275 -9.49 16.84 25.93
C VAL A 275 -8.38 16.04 25.22
N THR A 276 -7.86 16.53 24.09
CA THR A 276 -6.77 15.91 23.34
C THR A 276 -5.48 16.71 23.41
N ASN A 277 -4.33 16.06 23.22
CA ASN A 277 -3.07 16.78 23.00
C ASN A 277 -3.11 17.50 21.65
N ASN A 278 -3.24 18.82 21.72
CA ASN A 278 -3.46 19.67 20.56
C ASN A 278 -2.16 20.19 19.94
N GLN A 279 -0.98 19.77 20.40
CA GLN A 279 0.25 20.09 19.67
C GLN A 279 0.29 19.34 18.32
N PRO A 280 0.48 20.00 17.17
CA PRO A 280 0.70 19.32 15.88
C PRO A 280 1.92 18.39 15.92
N SER A 281 1.93 17.36 15.07
CA SER A 281 3.09 16.46 14.96
C SER A 281 4.37 17.24 14.60
N TRP A 282 5.52 16.59 14.75
CA TRP A 282 6.79 17.14 14.28
C TRP A 282 6.83 17.41 12.75
N VAL A 283 5.93 16.82 11.96
CA VAL A 283 5.79 17.08 10.52
C VAL A 283 4.88 18.30 10.27
N GLY A 284 3.83 18.47 11.08
CA GLY A 284 2.88 19.57 10.99
C GLY A 284 1.44 19.12 11.18
N GLU A 285 0.51 20.07 11.15
CA GLU A 285 -0.91 19.85 11.41
C GLU A 285 -1.56 18.93 10.37
N GLY A 286 -2.21 17.87 10.85
CA GLY A 286 -2.80 16.81 10.02
C GLY A 286 -1.78 15.90 9.30
N PHE A 287 -0.50 16.27 9.27
CA PHE A 287 0.59 15.45 8.75
C PHE A 287 1.23 14.59 9.85
N ASP A 288 1.69 13.39 9.52
CA ASP A 288 2.48 12.58 10.45
C ASP A 288 3.43 11.62 9.74
N TYR A 289 4.45 11.18 10.48
CA TYR A 289 5.25 10.01 10.20
C TYR A 289 5.79 9.42 11.51
N SER A 290 5.45 8.16 11.75
CA SER A 290 6.03 7.32 12.80
C SER A 290 6.44 5.96 12.22
N PRO A 291 7.65 5.45 12.50
CA PRO A 291 8.07 4.14 12.02
C PRO A 291 7.35 2.98 12.72
N GLY A 292 6.74 3.24 13.89
CA GLY A 292 5.99 2.30 14.69
C GLY A 292 6.29 2.44 16.18
N PHE A 293 5.28 2.17 17.00
CA PHE A 293 5.35 2.23 18.46
C PHE A 293 4.28 1.34 19.08
N ILE A 294 4.48 0.96 20.34
CA ILE A 294 3.44 0.50 21.24
C ILE A 294 3.36 1.53 22.37
N GLU A 295 2.15 1.93 22.74
CA GLU A 295 1.91 2.95 23.76
C GLU A 295 0.89 2.44 24.78
N ARG A 296 1.15 2.73 26.04
CA ARG A 296 0.25 2.51 27.17
C ARG A 296 -0.21 3.86 27.70
N ARG A 297 -1.48 3.94 28.06
CA ARG A 297 -2.07 5.10 28.72
C ARG A 297 -2.24 4.81 30.21
N TYR A 298 -2.06 5.85 31.01
CA TYR A 298 -2.28 5.85 32.46
C TYR A 298 -3.41 6.81 32.80
N VAL A 299 -3.95 6.69 34.01
CA VAL A 299 -5.00 7.59 34.52
C VAL A 299 -4.40 8.53 35.57
N PRO A 300 -4.92 9.76 35.74
CA PRO A 300 -4.52 10.57 36.88
C PRO A 300 -4.91 9.88 38.20
N CYS A 301 -4.08 9.95 39.24
CA CYS A 301 -4.34 9.31 40.54
C CYS A 301 -5.56 9.90 41.27
N ALA A 302 -5.86 11.19 41.06
CA ALA A 302 -7.12 11.81 41.47
C ALA A 302 -8.37 11.11 40.87
N GLU A 303 -8.22 10.41 39.74
CA GLU A 303 -9.32 9.69 39.09
C GLU A 303 -9.43 8.21 39.52
N ASP A 304 -8.57 7.75 40.45
CA ASP A 304 -8.47 6.35 40.87
C ASP A 304 -8.41 6.15 42.41
N MET A 305 -9.20 6.91 43.17
CA MET A 305 -9.15 6.91 44.65
C MET A 305 -10.12 5.94 45.35
N ASN A 306 -10.88 5.16 44.58
CA ASN A 306 -11.96 4.31 45.13
C ASN A 306 -11.46 2.89 45.43
N ASN A 307 -12.34 2.00 45.94
CA ASN A 307 -12.13 0.54 45.96
C ASN A 307 -10.82 0.01 46.61
N GLY A 308 -10.33 0.69 47.64
CA GLY A 308 -9.17 0.22 48.41
C GLY A 308 -7.82 0.79 47.98
N ALA A 309 -7.85 1.90 47.25
CA ALA A 309 -6.68 2.73 46.97
C ALA A 309 -5.97 3.20 48.26
N ASN A 310 -4.64 3.32 48.21
CA ASN A 310 -3.81 3.76 49.34
C ASN A 310 -3.52 5.28 49.35
N ASN A 311 -3.96 6.03 48.33
CA ASN A 311 -3.97 7.50 48.32
C ASN A 311 -5.25 8.06 48.93
N THR A 312 -5.12 9.15 49.68
CA THR A 312 -6.24 9.82 50.38
C THR A 312 -6.49 11.24 49.91
N GLU A 313 -5.59 11.80 49.10
CA GLU A 313 -5.67 13.15 48.54
C GLU A 313 -5.64 13.06 47.01
N ASP A 314 -6.27 14.04 46.34
CA ASP A 314 -6.16 14.22 44.89
C ASP A 314 -4.71 14.55 44.53
N SER A 315 -4.19 13.96 43.44
CA SER A 315 -2.91 14.37 42.86
C SER A 315 -2.90 14.23 41.35
N GLY A 316 -2.04 15.03 40.70
CA GLY A 316 -1.79 15.01 39.26
C GLY A 316 -0.87 13.86 38.78
N ASP A 317 -0.44 13.00 39.70
CA ASP A 317 0.39 11.83 39.42
C ASP A 317 -0.34 10.84 38.49
N GLN A 318 0.42 9.99 37.80
CA GLN A 318 -0.14 8.95 36.95
C GLN A 318 -0.27 7.65 37.73
N CYS A 319 -1.45 7.05 37.76
CA CYS A 319 -1.73 5.77 38.40
C CYS A 319 -1.88 4.65 37.38
N TRP A 320 -1.43 3.46 37.78
CA TRP A 320 -1.75 2.21 37.09
C TRP A 320 -3.26 1.96 37.17
N ARG A 321 -3.81 1.21 36.21
CA ARG A 321 -5.23 0.80 36.28
C ARG A 321 -5.50 -0.52 35.58
N SER A 322 -4.94 -0.70 34.38
CA SER A 322 -5.19 -1.90 33.58
C SER A 322 -4.06 -2.20 32.58
N ASP A 323 -3.94 -3.47 32.20
CA ASP A 323 -3.17 -3.88 31.04
C ASP A 323 -3.86 -3.35 29.77
N ASN A 324 -3.36 -2.20 29.28
CA ASN A 324 -3.77 -1.58 28.04
C ASN A 324 -2.55 -1.32 27.14
N ALA A 325 -2.77 -1.38 25.82
CA ALA A 325 -1.78 -0.97 24.84
C ALA A 325 -2.42 -0.67 23.48
N THR A 326 -1.87 0.30 22.76
CA THR A 326 -2.18 0.57 21.35
C THR A 326 -0.91 0.42 20.52
N MET A 327 -1.01 -0.23 19.37
CA MET A 327 0.12 -0.44 18.46
C MET A 327 -0.04 0.37 17.18
N SER A 328 1.10 0.85 16.66
CA SER A 328 1.27 1.30 15.28
C SER A 328 2.47 0.60 14.67
N LEU A 329 2.30 -0.11 13.55
CA LEU A 329 3.34 -0.82 12.84
C LEU A 329 2.99 -0.96 11.35
N ASN A 330 3.89 -0.51 10.46
CA ASN A 330 3.75 -0.67 9.00
C ASN A 330 2.43 -0.12 8.41
N GLY A 331 1.94 1.01 8.93
CA GLY A 331 0.67 1.61 8.50
C GLY A 331 -0.58 0.85 8.96
N ARG A 332 -0.41 -0.17 9.82
CA ARG A 332 -1.47 -0.85 10.56
C ARG A 332 -1.38 -0.43 12.02
N GLY A 333 -2.51 -0.37 12.70
CA GLY A 333 -2.52 -0.03 14.11
C GLY A 333 -3.88 -0.21 14.74
N GLY A 334 -3.91 -0.06 16.05
CA GLY A 334 -5.13 -0.19 16.84
C GLY A 334 -4.87 -0.73 18.23
N GLU A 335 -5.95 -0.84 18.98
CA GLU A 335 -5.99 -1.41 20.31
C GLU A 335 -5.46 -2.86 20.32
N LEU A 336 -4.64 -3.17 21.32
CA LEU A 336 -4.27 -4.53 21.66
C LEU A 336 -5.18 -5.05 22.76
N VAL A 337 -5.80 -6.20 22.50
CA VAL A 337 -6.72 -6.87 23.41
C VAL A 337 -5.95 -7.95 24.16
N PHE A 338 -5.90 -7.83 25.49
CA PHE A 338 -5.32 -8.86 26.36
C PHE A 338 -6.41 -9.77 26.91
N GLN A 339 -6.16 -11.09 26.88
CA GLN A 339 -6.96 -12.08 27.59
C GLN A 339 -6.05 -13.09 28.29
N THR A 340 -6.26 -13.30 29.60
CA THR A 340 -5.52 -14.31 30.38
C THR A 340 -5.62 -15.69 29.73
N GLY A 341 -4.48 -16.37 29.59
CA GLY A 341 -4.37 -17.67 28.93
C GLY A 341 -4.28 -17.60 27.39
N LYS A 342 -4.68 -16.48 26.77
CA LYS A 342 -4.56 -16.27 25.31
C LYS A 342 -3.49 -15.24 24.92
N GLY A 343 -3.13 -14.35 25.84
CA GLY A 343 -2.13 -13.30 25.62
C GLY A 343 -2.67 -12.07 24.91
N TRP A 344 -1.77 -11.32 24.28
CA TRP A 344 -2.05 -10.09 23.55
C TRP A 344 -2.36 -10.38 22.09
N HIS A 345 -3.43 -9.76 21.59
CA HIS A 345 -3.88 -9.85 20.20
C HIS A 345 -4.24 -8.48 19.67
N SER A 346 -4.05 -8.23 18.37
CA SER A 346 -4.56 -7.01 17.74
C SER A 346 -6.07 -7.10 17.57
N ARG A 347 -6.82 -6.02 17.83
CA ARG A 347 -8.29 -6.00 17.61
C ARG A 347 -8.65 -6.44 16.18
N GLY A 348 -7.96 -5.89 15.18
CA GLY A 348 -7.99 -6.39 13.80
C GLY A 348 -6.89 -7.41 13.58
N GLU A 349 -7.22 -8.71 13.66
CA GLU A 349 -6.21 -9.76 13.61
C GLU A 349 -5.56 -9.93 12.24
N ASP A 350 -4.23 -10.07 12.25
CA ASP A 350 -3.45 -10.39 11.07
C ASP A 350 -2.56 -11.64 11.24
N GLY A 351 -2.69 -12.34 12.37
CA GLY A 351 -1.94 -13.55 12.70
C GLY A 351 -0.53 -13.29 13.25
N SER A 352 -0.20 -12.03 13.55
CA SER A 352 1.01 -11.68 14.27
C SER A 352 0.98 -12.19 15.70
N LYS A 353 2.11 -12.73 16.18
CA LYS A 353 2.28 -13.08 17.59
C LYS A 353 2.79 -11.87 18.36
N ILE A 354 2.05 -11.42 19.36
CA ILE A 354 2.37 -10.24 20.17
C ILE A 354 2.78 -10.68 21.58
N GLU A 355 3.99 -10.30 22.00
CA GLU A 355 4.57 -10.71 23.26
C GLU A 355 5.06 -9.48 24.04
N LYS A 356 4.54 -9.31 25.27
CA LYS A 356 5.10 -8.42 26.30
C LYS A 356 6.20 -9.18 27.04
N LEU A 357 7.39 -8.59 27.11
CA LEU A 357 8.61 -9.19 27.67
C LEU A 357 9.24 -8.22 28.68
N THR A 358 10.14 -8.71 29.53
CA THR A 358 10.77 -7.93 30.62
C THR A 358 12.29 -8.13 30.66
N GLY A 359 12.99 -7.31 31.45
CA GLY A 359 14.44 -7.38 31.65
C GLY A 359 15.28 -6.54 30.68
N ALA A 360 14.67 -5.62 29.93
CA ALA A 360 15.41 -4.64 29.14
C ALA A 360 15.99 -3.54 30.05
N GLY A 361 17.27 -3.19 29.85
CA GLY A 361 17.88 -2.03 30.53
C GLY A 361 17.49 -0.72 29.85
N ASN A 362 16.20 -0.40 29.79
CA ASN A 362 15.64 0.69 28.97
C ASN A 362 15.12 1.90 29.77
N GLY A 363 15.33 1.91 31.09
CA GLY A 363 14.91 2.97 32.00
C GLY A 363 13.56 2.70 32.67
N ASP A 364 12.82 1.69 32.22
CA ASP A 364 11.64 1.19 32.90
C ASP A 364 12.08 0.36 34.12
N THR A 365 11.97 0.93 35.30
CA THR A 365 12.35 0.26 36.54
C THR A 365 11.30 -0.76 36.96
N GLY A 366 10.04 -0.54 36.57
CA GLY A 366 8.91 -1.38 36.93
C GLY A 366 8.76 -1.64 38.44
N GLY A 367 7.82 -2.52 38.77
CA GLY A 367 7.68 -3.17 40.06
C GLY A 367 8.18 -4.62 40.02
N SER A 368 7.66 -5.45 40.92
CA SER A 368 8.00 -6.88 40.93
C SER A 368 7.30 -7.60 39.78
N GLY A 369 8.08 -8.06 38.79
CA GLY A 369 7.59 -8.89 37.68
C GLY A 369 7.46 -8.18 36.34
N ASP A 370 7.65 -6.86 36.29
CA ASP A 370 7.52 -6.02 35.11
C ASP A 370 8.73 -5.08 34.88
N THR A 371 9.82 -5.20 35.64
CA THR A 371 11.05 -4.42 35.37
C THR A 371 11.54 -4.56 33.92
N GLY A 372 11.76 -3.42 33.25
CA GLY A 372 12.33 -3.37 31.91
C GLY A 372 11.38 -3.93 30.86
N GLU A 373 10.09 -3.58 30.88
CA GLU A 373 9.13 -4.03 29.89
C GLU A 373 9.58 -3.63 28.47
N TYR A 374 9.37 -4.51 27.50
CA TYR A 374 9.54 -4.27 26.08
C TYR A 374 8.65 -5.23 25.29
N TRP A 375 8.44 -4.95 24.01
CA TRP A 375 7.53 -5.75 23.19
C TRP A 375 8.23 -6.40 22.03
N LYS A 376 7.73 -7.57 21.65
CA LYS A 376 8.11 -8.28 20.42
C LYS A 376 6.86 -8.69 19.65
N VAL A 377 6.76 -8.23 18.41
CA VAL A 377 5.72 -8.62 17.46
C VAL A 377 6.36 -9.47 16.38
N THR A 378 5.88 -10.70 16.19
CA THR A 378 6.37 -11.60 15.13
C THR A 378 5.30 -11.77 14.07
N THR A 379 5.51 -11.24 12.87
CA THR A 379 4.55 -11.35 11.75
C THR A 379 4.49 -12.78 11.20
N THR A 380 3.50 -13.08 10.36
CA THR A 380 3.24 -14.41 9.78
C THR A 380 4.33 -14.95 8.85
N ASP A 381 5.29 -14.11 8.48
CA ASP A 381 6.52 -14.42 7.74
C ASP A 381 7.75 -14.63 8.66
N GLY A 382 7.53 -14.59 9.98
CA GLY A 382 8.56 -14.80 11.00
C GLY A 382 9.46 -13.59 11.25
N THR A 383 9.19 -12.43 10.64
CA THR A 383 9.92 -11.19 10.94
C THR A 383 9.55 -10.70 12.33
N GLN A 384 10.56 -10.41 13.15
CA GLN A 384 10.43 -9.94 14.52
C GLN A 384 10.66 -8.44 14.59
N TYR A 385 9.71 -7.73 15.21
CA TYR A 385 9.74 -6.30 15.47
C TYR A 385 9.81 -6.10 16.97
N PHE A 386 10.87 -5.46 17.45
CA PHE A 386 11.07 -5.15 18.86
C PHE A 386 10.84 -3.67 19.12
N PHE A 387 10.15 -3.40 20.21
CA PHE A 387 9.82 -2.06 20.66
C PHE A 387 10.40 -1.86 22.06
N GLY A 388 11.27 -0.86 22.21
CA GLY A 388 11.89 -0.53 23.49
C GLY A 388 12.92 -1.54 24.01
N LEU A 389 13.52 -2.37 23.14
CA LEU A 389 14.59 -3.29 23.52
C LEU A 389 15.82 -2.54 24.05
N HIS A 390 16.06 -1.34 23.49
CA HIS A 390 17.01 -0.31 23.91
C HIS A 390 18.50 -0.66 23.72
N SER A 391 18.88 -1.86 24.16
CA SER A 391 20.24 -2.42 24.11
C SER A 391 20.32 -3.46 23.02
N LEU A 392 20.72 -3.04 21.82
CA LEU A 392 20.74 -3.94 20.66
C LEU A 392 21.98 -4.86 20.65
N PRO A 393 21.85 -6.12 20.18
CA PRO A 393 22.97 -7.04 20.11
C PRO A 393 24.18 -6.48 19.33
N GLY A 394 25.35 -6.43 19.99
CA GLY A 394 26.60 -5.96 19.39
C GLY A 394 26.75 -4.44 19.27
N HIS A 395 25.76 -3.66 19.70
CA HIS A 395 25.86 -2.21 19.81
C HIS A 395 26.26 -1.81 21.23
N THR A 396 27.12 -0.79 21.35
CA THR A 396 27.44 -0.14 22.64
C THR A 396 26.53 1.05 22.91
N ALA A 397 26.16 1.80 21.86
CA ALA A 397 25.20 2.88 21.95
C ALA A 397 23.78 2.33 22.19
N LYS A 398 22.98 3.09 22.94
CA LYS A 398 21.57 2.80 23.20
C LYS A 398 20.68 3.47 22.16
N THR A 399 19.56 2.83 21.81
CA THR A 399 18.61 3.37 20.83
C THR A 399 17.73 4.47 21.41
N ASN A 400 17.62 4.58 22.74
CA ASN A 400 16.73 5.52 23.44
C ASN A 400 15.25 5.38 23.04
N SER A 401 14.82 4.16 22.75
CA SER A 401 13.52 3.85 22.17
C SER A 401 12.34 3.81 23.15
N THR A 402 12.58 3.69 24.45
CA THR A 402 11.54 3.66 25.49
C THR A 402 11.40 5.01 26.16
N LEU A 403 10.19 5.56 26.24
CA LEU A 403 9.87 6.78 26.99
C LEU A 403 9.18 6.41 28.30
N THR A 404 9.67 6.98 29.41
CA THR A 404 9.28 6.61 30.77
C THR A 404 8.68 7.78 31.54
N VAL A 405 7.79 7.48 32.47
CA VAL A 405 7.17 8.42 33.40
C VAL A 405 6.99 7.72 34.76
N PRO A 406 7.09 8.44 35.90
CA PRO A 406 6.70 7.89 37.18
C PRO A 406 5.22 7.49 37.16
N VAL A 407 4.94 6.28 37.63
CA VAL A 407 3.59 5.73 37.74
C VAL A 407 3.42 5.08 39.10
N PHE A 408 2.30 5.36 39.73
CA PHE A 408 1.94 4.87 41.05
C PHE A 408 1.04 3.64 40.95
N GLY A 409 1.30 2.63 41.76
CA GLY A 409 0.37 1.53 42.02
C GLY A 409 -0.34 1.78 43.34
N ASN A 410 -1.54 2.34 43.32
CA ASN A 410 -2.27 2.69 44.53
C ASN A 410 -3.18 1.57 45.04
N HIS A 411 -3.39 0.50 44.25
CA HIS A 411 -4.13 -0.68 44.67
C HIS A 411 -3.25 -1.92 44.87
N SER A 412 -3.69 -2.79 45.78
CA SER A 412 -3.01 -4.06 46.02
C SER A 412 -2.98 -4.93 44.76
N GLY A 413 -1.79 -5.41 44.40
CA GLY A 413 -1.56 -6.24 43.21
C GLY A 413 -1.17 -5.47 41.96
N GLU A 414 -1.19 -4.15 42.01
CA GLU A 414 -0.67 -3.31 40.93
C GLU A 414 0.86 -3.26 40.94
N PRO A 415 1.49 -3.06 39.78
CA PRO A 415 2.89 -2.71 39.71
C PRO A 415 3.22 -1.52 40.62
N CYS A 416 4.34 -1.63 41.33
CA CYS A 416 4.92 -0.54 42.14
C CYS A 416 4.15 -0.19 43.42
N HIS A 417 3.08 -0.91 43.75
CA HIS A 417 2.35 -0.72 44.99
C HIS A 417 3.18 -0.97 46.25
N ALA A 418 3.11 -0.02 47.19
CA ALA A 418 3.67 -0.11 48.53
C ALA A 418 2.60 0.15 49.61
N SER A 419 2.98 0.03 50.89
CA SER A 419 2.03 0.29 52.00
C SER A 419 1.63 1.76 52.13
N ALA A 420 2.49 2.69 51.70
CA ALA A 420 2.23 4.12 51.70
C ALA A 420 2.26 4.64 50.25
N PHE A 421 1.33 5.53 49.90
CA PHE A 421 1.23 6.09 48.55
C PHE A 421 2.51 6.77 48.08
N THR A 422 3.16 7.55 48.94
CA THR A 422 4.43 8.26 48.63
C THR A 422 5.61 7.33 48.32
N SER A 423 5.47 6.02 48.58
CA SER A 423 6.46 4.99 48.23
C SER A 423 5.95 4.02 47.15
N SER A 424 4.77 4.30 46.57
CA SER A 424 4.08 3.40 45.64
C SER A 424 4.39 3.70 44.17
N ASP A 425 5.50 4.38 43.89
CA ASP A 425 5.88 4.80 42.54
C ASP A 425 7.13 4.08 42.02
N CYS A 426 7.20 4.01 40.70
CA CYS A 426 8.38 3.60 39.96
C CYS A 426 8.36 4.26 38.57
N ALA A 427 9.50 4.30 37.88
CA ALA A 427 9.50 4.68 36.46
C ALA A 427 8.95 3.53 35.62
N GLN A 428 7.87 3.80 34.88
CA GLN A 428 7.22 2.88 33.95
C GLN A 428 7.30 3.43 32.53
N ALA A 429 7.37 2.54 31.54
CA ALA A 429 7.30 2.95 30.15
C ALA A 429 5.87 3.28 29.71
N TRP A 430 5.67 4.49 29.18
CA TRP A 430 4.41 4.87 28.54
C TRP A 430 4.44 4.66 27.03
N ARG A 431 5.63 4.67 26.40
CA ARG A 431 5.79 4.39 24.96
C ARG A 431 7.07 3.64 24.63
N TRP A 432 6.91 2.54 23.91
CA TRP A 432 7.99 1.76 23.32
C TRP A 432 8.03 2.01 21.82
N ASN A 433 9.01 2.78 21.33
CA ASN A 433 9.20 2.99 19.91
C ASN A 433 9.88 1.78 19.27
N LEU A 434 9.57 1.48 18.01
CA LEU A 434 10.22 0.42 17.23
C LEU A 434 11.72 0.70 17.14
N ASP A 435 12.57 -0.23 17.52
CA ASP A 435 14.02 -0.01 17.55
C ASP A 435 14.87 -1.11 16.96
N TYR A 436 14.32 -2.32 16.79
CA TYR A 436 15.02 -3.42 16.18
C TYR A 436 14.09 -4.32 15.37
N VAL A 437 14.47 -4.60 14.13
CA VAL A 437 13.76 -5.53 13.25
C VAL A 437 14.72 -6.61 12.82
N VAL A 438 14.28 -7.87 12.92
CA VAL A 438 15.06 -9.06 12.59
C VAL A 438 14.22 -9.93 11.68
N ASP A 439 14.64 -10.14 10.43
CA ASP A 439 13.98 -11.13 9.59
C ASP A 439 14.34 -12.56 10.03
N VAL A 440 13.62 -13.56 9.52
CA VAL A 440 13.81 -14.97 9.87
C VAL A 440 15.24 -15.50 9.58
N ARG A 441 16.02 -14.79 8.75
CA ARG A 441 17.41 -15.11 8.38
C ARG A 441 18.45 -14.30 9.17
N GLY A 442 18.01 -13.50 10.13
CA GLY A 442 18.88 -12.70 10.98
C GLY A 442 19.46 -11.48 10.27
N ASN A 443 18.89 -11.03 9.15
CA ASN A 443 19.18 -9.68 8.65
C ASN A 443 18.42 -8.67 9.49
N THR A 444 19.03 -7.50 9.72
CA THR A 444 18.53 -6.56 10.72
C THR A 444 18.42 -5.13 10.21
N MET A 445 17.54 -4.38 10.88
CA MET A 445 17.38 -2.93 10.80
C MET A 445 17.23 -2.40 12.23
N SER A 446 17.78 -1.22 12.53
CA SER A 446 17.68 -0.57 13.83
C SER A 446 17.26 0.89 13.70
N LEU A 447 16.54 1.39 14.68
CA LEU A 447 16.06 2.77 14.74
C LEU A 447 16.57 3.44 16.02
N TRP A 448 16.97 4.69 15.91
CA TRP A 448 17.69 5.42 16.94
C TRP A 448 17.02 6.75 17.21
N TYR A 449 16.81 7.05 18.49
CA TYR A 449 16.01 8.19 18.96
C TYR A 449 16.82 9.13 19.84
N GLU A 450 16.30 10.33 20.00
CA GLU A 450 16.69 11.32 20.99
C GLU A 450 15.48 11.61 21.89
N LYS A 451 15.71 11.62 23.20
CA LYS A 451 14.66 11.88 24.20
C LYS A 451 14.64 13.36 24.55
N GLU A 452 13.45 13.90 24.77
CA GLU A 452 13.24 15.16 25.46
C GLU A 452 12.73 14.85 26.87
N THR A 453 13.38 15.44 27.88
CA THR A 453 13.06 15.20 29.30
C THR A 453 12.44 16.43 29.92
N ASN A 454 11.66 16.24 30.98
CA ASN A 454 11.11 17.30 31.81
C ASN A 454 11.03 16.81 33.27
N LYS A 455 10.80 17.72 34.21
CA LYS A 455 10.49 17.38 35.60
C LYS A 455 9.08 17.80 35.97
N TYR A 456 8.54 17.19 37.03
CA TYR A 456 7.35 17.66 37.73
C TYR A 456 7.50 17.34 39.22
N ALA A 457 6.76 18.05 40.08
CA ALA A 457 6.69 17.80 41.52
C ALA A 457 5.60 16.76 41.79
N ARG A 458 5.99 15.54 42.14
CA ARG A 458 5.03 14.45 42.44
C ARG A 458 4.45 14.60 43.86
N ASN A 459 3.38 13.86 44.17
CA ASN A 459 2.69 13.93 45.47
C ASN A 459 2.26 15.37 45.86
N ASP A 460 2.00 16.23 44.86
CA ASP A 460 1.69 17.66 45.03
C ASP A 460 2.68 18.41 45.94
N THR A 461 3.96 18.01 45.93
CA THR A 461 4.99 18.54 46.82
C THR A 461 6.12 19.20 46.03
N ASP A 462 6.22 20.54 46.06
CA ASP A 462 7.16 21.35 45.26
C ASP A 462 8.63 20.88 45.26
N SER A 463 9.08 20.28 46.37
CA SER A 463 10.45 19.79 46.57
C SER A 463 10.65 18.30 46.24
N ASP A 464 9.59 17.56 45.92
CA ASP A 464 9.66 16.15 45.48
C ASP A 464 9.67 16.11 43.95
N ASP A 465 10.72 16.67 43.34
CA ASP A 465 10.84 16.73 41.88
C ASP A 465 11.34 15.41 41.28
N VAL A 466 10.67 14.97 40.21
CA VAL A 466 10.99 13.73 39.50
C VAL A 466 11.12 13.97 38.00
N SER A 467 12.06 13.29 37.36
CA SER A 467 12.31 13.40 35.91
C SER A 467 11.49 12.37 35.12
N TYR A 468 11.05 12.75 33.93
CA TYR A 468 10.39 11.86 32.98
C TYR A 468 10.74 12.23 31.53
N ASP A 469 10.43 11.32 30.61
CA ASP A 469 10.57 11.53 29.17
C ASP A 469 9.28 12.12 28.61
N ARG A 470 9.27 13.41 28.27
CA ARG A 470 8.09 14.12 27.73
C ARG A 470 7.83 13.84 26.25
N ALA A 471 8.88 13.52 25.49
CA ALA A 471 8.80 13.22 24.07
C ALA A 471 10.04 12.46 23.57
N GLY A 472 9.97 11.94 22.34
CA GLY A 472 11.11 11.33 21.66
C GLY A 472 11.02 11.53 20.15
N VAL A 473 12.17 11.79 19.51
CA VAL A 473 12.27 12.02 18.06
C VAL A 473 13.21 11.02 17.40
N LEU A 474 12.81 10.52 16.24
CA LEU A 474 13.64 9.62 15.44
C LEU A 474 14.82 10.40 14.85
N LYS A 475 16.05 9.88 15.00
CA LYS A 475 17.29 10.48 14.48
C LYS A 475 17.79 9.77 13.24
N ARG A 476 17.75 8.44 13.24
CA ARG A 476 18.18 7.64 12.09
C ARG A 476 17.61 6.24 12.09
N ILE A 477 17.61 5.65 10.91
CA ILE A 477 17.36 4.23 10.67
C ILE A 477 18.59 3.64 9.99
N ASP A 478 19.18 2.63 10.61
CA ASP A 478 20.36 1.91 10.14
C ASP A 478 19.94 0.52 9.63
N TYR A 479 20.25 0.19 8.37
CA TYR A 479 19.78 -1.06 7.76
C TYR A 479 20.79 -1.69 6.79
N GLY A 480 20.54 -2.95 6.46
CA GLY A 480 21.53 -3.83 5.80
C GLY A 480 22.58 -4.40 6.76
N THR A 481 22.25 -4.47 8.05
CA THR A 481 23.01 -5.13 9.11
C THR A 481 22.54 -6.58 9.28
N TYR A 482 23.18 -7.36 10.16
CA TYR A 482 22.72 -8.70 10.52
C TYR A 482 23.20 -9.16 11.89
N ASP A 483 22.43 -10.06 12.50
CA ASP A 483 22.73 -10.78 13.72
C ASP A 483 22.30 -12.25 13.59
N ARG A 484 23.27 -13.13 13.30
CA ARG A 484 23.06 -14.56 13.06
C ARG A 484 23.76 -15.39 14.12
N THR A 485 23.03 -16.38 14.61
CA THR A 485 23.47 -17.38 15.60
C THR A 485 23.49 -18.79 14.99
N LEU A 486 24.43 -19.64 15.44
CA LEU A 486 24.54 -21.02 14.97
C LEU A 486 23.24 -21.81 15.16
N ALA A 487 22.60 -21.69 16.32
CA ALA A 487 21.39 -22.41 16.66
C ALA A 487 20.20 -22.10 15.75
N THR A 488 20.05 -20.83 15.33
CA THR A 488 18.87 -20.39 14.55
C THR A 488 19.14 -20.32 13.06
N HIS A 489 20.39 -20.03 12.67
CA HIS A 489 20.76 -19.65 11.29
C HIS A 489 21.80 -20.58 10.66
N GLY A 490 22.37 -21.52 11.41
CA GLY A 490 23.46 -22.38 10.95
C GLY A 490 24.81 -21.69 10.81
N VAL A 491 24.91 -20.40 11.19
CA VAL A 491 26.16 -19.61 11.19
C VAL A 491 26.18 -18.64 12.35
N THR A 492 27.37 -18.31 12.85
CA THR A 492 27.56 -17.21 13.78
C THR A 492 28.20 -16.04 13.04
N GLU A 493 27.40 -15.03 12.69
CA GLU A 493 27.84 -13.83 11.99
C GLU A 493 27.10 -12.61 12.53
N ARG A 494 27.81 -11.54 12.89
CA ARG A 494 27.19 -10.26 13.27
C ARG A 494 27.86 -9.11 12.56
N SER A 495 27.07 -8.12 12.15
CA SER A 495 27.57 -6.82 11.71
C SER A 495 26.59 -5.73 12.07
N VAL A 496 27.10 -4.76 12.84
CA VAL A 496 26.40 -3.54 13.25
C VAL A 496 26.77 -2.34 12.37
N THR A 497 27.56 -2.55 11.30
CA THR A 497 27.93 -1.50 10.35
C THR A 497 26.88 -1.45 9.25
N PRO A 498 25.98 -0.44 9.22
CA PRO A 498 24.93 -0.38 8.24
C PRO A 498 25.46 -0.17 6.82
N TYR A 499 24.77 -0.77 5.86
CA TYR A 499 25.05 -0.51 4.45
C TYR A 499 24.39 0.80 3.99
N ALA A 500 23.20 1.06 4.49
CA ALA A 500 22.43 2.24 4.14
C ALA A 500 21.75 2.79 5.40
N GLN A 501 21.45 4.08 5.34
CA GLN A 501 20.96 4.84 6.47
C GLN A 501 19.95 5.88 5.98
N VAL A 502 18.92 6.12 6.78
CA VAL A 502 18.03 7.28 6.66
C VAL A 502 18.27 8.16 7.87
N VAL A 503 18.54 9.44 7.67
CA VAL A 503 18.79 10.43 8.73
C VAL A 503 17.66 11.43 8.76
N PHE A 504 17.20 11.75 9.97
CA PHE A 504 16.14 12.68 10.27
C PHE A 504 16.75 13.85 11.04
N ASP A 505 16.90 14.98 10.37
CA ASP A 505 17.37 16.20 10.98
C ASP A 505 16.17 16.95 11.57
N THR A 506 16.33 17.41 12.81
CA THR A 506 15.31 18.20 13.52
C THR A 506 15.69 19.68 13.55
N GLY A 507 14.69 20.54 13.59
CA GLY A 507 14.83 21.97 13.89
C GLY A 507 13.95 22.35 15.07
N PHE A 508 14.10 23.56 15.59
CA PHE A 508 13.16 24.10 16.59
C PHE A 508 11.78 24.39 15.96
N ARG A 509 10.74 24.31 16.78
CA ARG A 509 9.36 24.77 16.48
C ARG A 509 9.23 26.30 16.62
N CYS A 510 10.33 27.01 16.43
CA CYS A 510 10.43 28.47 16.29
C CYS A 510 11.37 28.78 15.11
N PHE A 511 11.10 29.86 14.36
CA PHE A 511 11.84 30.17 13.12
C PHE A 511 12.87 31.29 13.27
N THR A 512 12.65 32.25 14.18
CA THR A 512 13.53 33.42 14.34
C THR A 512 13.70 33.76 15.82
N ASN A 513 14.93 34.08 16.22
CA ASN A 513 15.26 34.53 17.58
C ASN A 513 14.71 33.61 18.69
N CYS A 514 14.88 32.30 18.54
CA CYS A 514 14.27 31.31 19.42
C CYS A 514 14.89 31.25 20.83
N GLY A 515 16.05 31.87 21.02
CA GLY A 515 16.90 31.65 22.19
C GLY A 515 17.52 30.25 22.15
N THR A 516 17.72 29.65 23.32
CA THR A 516 18.10 28.25 23.49
C THR A 516 16.99 27.51 24.24
N GLU A 517 17.00 26.18 24.26
CA GLU A 517 16.05 25.44 25.11
C GLU A 517 16.22 25.76 26.59
N SER A 518 17.46 26.02 27.02
CA SER A 518 17.76 26.44 28.39
C SER A 518 17.33 27.89 28.70
N ALA A 519 17.12 28.73 27.68
CA ALA A 519 16.75 30.14 27.81
C ALA A 519 15.93 30.56 26.57
N PRO A 520 14.68 30.08 26.44
CA PRO A 520 13.86 30.34 25.27
C PRO A 520 13.36 31.78 25.29
N VAL A 521 13.30 32.40 24.11
CA VAL A 521 12.54 33.65 23.94
C VAL A 521 11.08 33.24 23.70
N THR A 522 10.34 32.97 24.77
CA THR A 522 9.03 32.30 24.75
C THR A 522 8.02 32.94 23.80
N ALA A 523 8.03 34.28 23.65
CA ALA A 523 7.17 35.01 22.71
C ALA A 523 7.30 34.58 21.22
N ASN A 524 8.42 33.95 20.85
CA ASN A 524 8.69 33.47 19.49
C ASN A 524 8.29 32.00 19.26
N TRP A 525 7.80 31.31 20.29
CA TRP A 525 7.29 29.94 20.20
C TRP A 525 5.76 29.96 20.24
N LYS A 526 5.11 29.49 19.17
CA LYS A 526 3.65 29.65 19.01
C LYS A 526 2.82 28.53 19.60
N ASP A 527 3.34 27.32 19.61
CA ASP A 527 2.63 26.11 20.02
C ASP A 527 3.48 25.22 20.95
N THR A 528 4.42 25.84 21.67
CA THR A 528 5.26 25.18 22.70
C THR A 528 4.97 25.79 24.07
N PRO A 529 4.41 25.00 25.01
CA PRO A 529 3.99 25.49 26.33
C PRO A 529 5.19 25.54 27.29
N TRP A 530 6.05 26.55 27.15
CA TRP A 530 7.25 26.72 28.00
C TRP A 530 6.94 26.97 29.48
N ASP A 531 5.73 27.38 29.81
CA ASP A 531 5.21 27.48 31.18
C ASP A 531 5.09 26.12 31.87
N GLN A 532 4.97 25.03 31.11
CA GLN A 532 4.90 23.65 31.61
C GLN A 532 6.30 23.00 31.74
N GLU A 533 7.39 23.76 31.53
CA GLU A 533 8.75 23.25 31.67
C GLU A 533 9.29 23.40 33.10
N CYS A 534 9.61 22.27 33.72
CA CYS A 534 10.54 22.23 34.84
C CYS A 534 11.87 21.60 34.39
N LYS A 535 12.89 22.44 34.21
CA LYS A 535 14.18 22.05 33.63
C LYS A 535 14.85 20.94 34.43
N ALA A 536 15.63 20.11 33.74
CA ALA A 536 16.45 19.08 34.39
C ALA A 536 17.40 19.65 35.49
N SER A 537 17.84 20.91 35.37
CA SER A 537 18.68 21.60 36.35
C SER A 537 17.92 22.24 37.52
N ALA A 538 16.58 22.25 37.49
CA ALA A 538 15.78 22.79 38.57
C ALA A 538 15.89 21.89 39.82
N THR A 539 15.85 22.52 41.00
CA THR A 539 15.88 21.87 42.32
C THR A 539 14.51 21.88 43.01
N SER A 540 13.49 22.37 42.32
CA SER A 540 12.08 22.42 42.75
C SER A 540 11.22 22.70 41.52
N CYS A 541 10.02 22.14 41.46
CA CYS A 541 9.06 22.32 40.37
C CYS A 541 7.74 22.91 40.88
N PRO A 542 7.72 24.17 41.33
CA PRO A 542 6.55 24.75 41.96
C PRO A 542 5.35 24.76 41.01
N GLN A 543 4.20 24.32 41.51
CA GLN A 543 2.92 24.30 40.78
C GLN A 543 2.89 23.44 39.50
N GLN A 544 3.87 22.55 39.32
CA GLN A 544 3.95 21.61 38.20
C GLN A 544 3.72 20.21 38.72
N TYR A 545 2.47 19.86 39.05
CA TYR A 545 2.15 18.62 39.79
C TYR A 545 1.76 17.42 38.92
N GLN A 546 1.96 17.51 37.61
CA GLN A 546 1.65 16.43 36.68
C GLN A 546 2.61 16.40 35.50
N PRO A 547 2.86 15.23 34.88
CA PRO A 547 3.64 15.16 33.65
C PRO A 547 2.87 15.79 32.48
N THR A 548 3.61 16.45 31.59
CA THR A 548 3.10 17.07 30.36
C THR A 548 3.92 16.62 29.15
N PHE A 549 3.23 16.30 28.05
CA PHE A 549 3.83 15.67 26.88
C PHE A 549 3.79 16.59 25.67
N TRP A 550 4.95 17.13 25.30
CA TRP A 550 5.11 18.06 24.19
C TRP A 550 6.56 18.06 23.70
N THR A 551 6.77 18.52 22.47
CA THR A 551 8.08 18.58 21.83
C THR A 551 8.44 20.02 21.43
N THR A 552 9.74 20.30 21.47
CA THR A 552 10.34 21.53 20.92
C THR A 552 10.81 21.35 19.47
N LYS A 553 10.70 20.13 18.92
CA LYS A 553 11.32 19.71 17.66
C LYS A 553 10.31 19.58 16.53
N ARG A 554 10.73 19.97 15.33
CA ARG A 554 10.08 19.65 14.05
C ARG A 554 11.04 18.87 13.16
N LEU A 555 10.51 18.04 12.26
CA LEU A 555 11.30 17.38 11.22
C LEU A 555 11.68 18.41 10.16
N SER A 556 12.97 18.78 10.07
CA SER A 556 13.42 19.80 9.11
C SER A 556 13.93 19.19 7.80
N LYS A 557 14.52 17.99 7.86
CA LYS A 557 15.06 17.32 6.68
C LYS A 557 15.16 15.81 6.85
N VAL A 558 14.92 15.07 5.77
CA VAL A 558 15.24 13.64 5.66
C VAL A 558 16.34 13.47 4.63
N THR A 559 17.40 12.72 4.97
CA THR A 559 18.51 12.42 4.05
C THR A 559 18.76 10.92 3.99
N THR A 560 18.79 10.36 2.77
CA THR A 560 19.17 8.95 2.56
C THR A 560 20.66 8.84 2.23
N ARG A 561 21.33 7.84 2.81
CA ARG A 561 22.78 7.66 2.68
C ARG A 561 23.11 6.19 2.40
N VAL A 562 24.19 5.98 1.66
CA VAL A 562 24.80 4.66 1.47
C VAL A 562 26.26 4.70 1.89
N TRP A 563 26.73 3.65 2.56
CA TRP A 563 28.11 3.54 2.99
C TRP A 563 29.01 3.22 1.79
N ASP A 564 29.88 4.15 1.41
CA ASP A 564 30.78 4.02 0.28
C ASP A 564 32.19 3.61 0.73
N THR A 565 32.43 2.30 0.68
CA THR A 565 33.74 1.70 0.98
C THR A 565 34.77 1.88 -0.15
N THR A 566 34.38 2.47 -1.29
CA THR A 566 35.31 2.76 -2.39
C THR A 566 36.05 4.08 -2.21
N LYS A 567 35.60 4.92 -1.28
CA LYS A 567 36.35 6.07 -0.78
C LYS A 567 37.44 5.59 0.19
N THR A 568 38.55 6.32 0.22
CA THR A 568 39.65 6.10 1.18
C THR A 568 39.90 7.40 1.94
N PRO A 569 39.50 7.51 3.22
CA PRO A 569 38.81 6.50 4.03
C PRO A 569 37.35 6.27 3.56
N ALA A 570 36.78 5.11 3.93
CA ALA A 570 35.37 4.81 3.66
C ALA A 570 34.49 5.87 4.33
N ALA A 571 33.43 6.30 3.63
CA ALA A 571 32.58 7.38 4.12
C ALA A 571 31.16 7.23 3.61
N TRP A 572 30.22 7.87 4.31
CA TRP A 572 28.85 8.03 3.84
C TRP A 572 28.81 8.79 2.50
N GLN A 573 27.87 8.40 1.65
CA GLN A 573 27.47 9.14 0.46
C GLN A 573 25.97 9.41 0.54
N ASP A 574 25.61 10.69 0.55
CA ASP A 574 24.22 11.11 0.48
C ASP A 574 23.63 10.80 -0.92
N VAL A 575 22.38 10.37 -0.96
CA VAL A 575 21.70 9.88 -2.17
C VAL A 575 20.59 10.83 -2.59
N GLU A 576 19.59 11.02 -1.73
CA GLU A 576 18.44 11.90 -1.92
C GLU A 576 18.12 12.61 -0.59
N SER A 577 17.56 13.81 -0.66
CA SER A 577 17.09 14.54 0.52
C SER A 577 15.76 15.25 0.28
N TRP A 578 14.96 15.35 1.33
CA TRP A 578 13.70 16.08 1.39
C TRP A 578 13.78 17.11 2.50
N THR A 579 13.72 18.39 2.18
CA THR A 579 13.72 19.48 3.16
C THR A 579 12.29 19.97 3.36
N LEU A 580 11.85 20.06 4.61
CA LEU A 580 10.48 20.44 4.95
C LEU A 580 10.48 21.92 5.39
N GLY A 581 9.68 22.72 4.68
CA GLY A 581 9.41 24.12 5.01
C GLY A 581 8.13 24.23 5.81
N HIS A 582 8.19 25.01 6.90
CA HIS A 582 7.08 25.17 7.82
C HIS A 582 6.72 26.64 8.01
N THR A 583 5.48 26.87 8.42
CA THR A 583 4.97 28.18 8.81
C THR A 583 4.05 28.05 10.03
N PHE A 584 3.79 29.17 10.69
CA PHE A 584 2.77 29.32 11.72
C PHE A 584 1.73 30.29 11.18
N ASN A 585 0.67 29.74 10.60
CA ASN A 585 -0.42 30.53 10.06
C ASN A 585 -1.49 30.67 11.14
N ALA A 586 -1.92 31.91 11.42
CA ALA A 586 -3.05 32.14 12.29
C ALA A 586 -4.33 31.54 11.66
N THR A 587 -5.15 30.91 12.48
CA THR A 587 -6.49 30.52 12.08
C THR A 587 -7.42 31.73 11.98
N ALA A 588 -8.54 31.58 11.29
CA ALA A 588 -9.43 32.72 11.02
C ALA A 588 -10.00 33.39 12.29
N ASP A 589 -10.08 32.65 13.40
CA ASP A 589 -10.52 33.11 14.73
C ASP A 589 -9.34 33.46 15.66
N SER A 590 -8.10 33.29 15.20
CA SER A 590 -6.85 33.49 15.97
C SER A 590 -6.74 32.66 17.27
N THR A 591 -7.57 31.63 17.45
CA THR A 591 -7.54 30.77 18.65
C THR A 591 -6.41 29.75 18.60
N HIS A 592 -5.93 29.41 17.40
CA HIS A 592 -4.88 28.43 17.19
C HIS A 592 -3.81 28.93 16.21
N THR A 593 -2.55 28.54 16.46
CA THR A 593 -1.41 28.83 15.58
C THR A 593 -0.47 27.62 15.61
N GLY A 594 -0.92 26.53 14.97
CA GLY A 594 -0.17 25.29 14.87
C GLY A 594 0.91 25.31 13.80
N LEU A 595 1.91 24.45 13.96
CA LEU A 595 2.93 24.20 12.95
C LEU A 595 2.29 23.64 11.66
N TRP A 596 2.35 24.37 10.56
CA TRP A 596 1.88 23.94 9.24
C TRP A 596 3.04 23.54 8.33
N LEU A 597 2.89 22.43 7.59
CA LEU A 597 3.82 22.04 6.53
C LEU A 597 3.46 22.79 5.25
N ASP A 598 4.27 23.78 4.88
CA ASP A 598 4.05 24.63 3.71
C ASP A 598 4.59 23.99 2.43
N ARG A 599 5.75 23.32 2.52
CA ARG A 599 6.44 22.78 1.33
C ARG A 599 7.40 21.64 1.59
N ILE A 600 7.67 20.84 0.56
CA ILE A 600 8.70 19.80 0.53
C ILE A 600 9.62 20.04 -0.67
N ASP A 601 10.89 20.33 -0.39
CA ASP A 601 11.94 20.44 -1.40
C ASP A 601 12.70 19.12 -1.55
N HIS A 602 12.58 18.47 -2.70
CA HIS A 602 13.26 17.21 -2.99
C HIS A 602 14.51 17.44 -3.86
N ALA A 603 15.64 16.85 -3.46
CA ALA A 603 16.90 16.92 -4.19
C ALA A 603 17.61 15.56 -4.31
N GLY A 604 18.17 15.29 -5.49
CA GLY A 604 19.14 14.21 -5.69
C GLY A 604 20.57 14.70 -5.41
N LEU A 605 21.36 13.93 -4.65
CA LEU A 605 22.68 14.35 -4.14
C LEU A 605 23.86 13.58 -4.76
N VAL A 606 23.60 12.54 -5.57
CA VAL A 606 24.64 11.73 -6.21
C VAL A 606 25.30 12.50 -7.36
N GLY A 607 26.58 12.85 -7.20
CA GLY A 607 27.37 13.51 -8.24
C GLY A 607 27.13 15.02 -8.34
N GLY A 608 26.51 15.61 -7.33
CA GLY A 608 26.08 17.01 -7.29
C GLY A 608 24.65 17.11 -6.76
N THR A 609 24.24 18.31 -6.37
CA THR A 609 22.85 18.57 -5.94
C THR A 609 22.00 18.95 -7.14
N LEU A 610 20.89 18.25 -7.34
CA LEU A 610 19.87 18.56 -8.33
C LEU A 610 18.53 18.69 -7.60
N ASN A 611 17.97 19.89 -7.57
CA ASN A 611 16.67 20.16 -6.96
C ASN A 611 15.55 19.90 -7.97
N LEU A 612 14.47 19.29 -7.48
CA LEU A 612 13.20 19.18 -8.20
C LEU A 612 12.29 20.34 -7.77
N PRO A 613 11.25 20.67 -8.56
CA PRO A 613 10.24 21.62 -8.12
C PRO A 613 9.65 21.20 -6.77
N PRO A 614 9.40 22.13 -5.85
CA PRO A 614 8.85 21.80 -4.54
C PRO A 614 7.39 21.32 -4.67
N VAL A 615 6.99 20.43 -3.76
CA VAL A 615 5.58 20.22 -3.46
C VAL A 615 5.15 21.32 -2.49
N THR A 616 4.05 22.02 -2.74
CA THR A 616 3.54 23.09 -1.85
C THR A 616 2.10 22.84 -1.42
N PHE A 617 1.74 23.35 -0.25
CA PHE A 617 0.43 23.17 0.37
C PHE A 617 -0.21 24.50 0.73
N GLU A 618 -1.43 24.71 0.27
CA GLU A 618 -2.28 25.81 0.73
C GLU A 618 -3.25 25.29 1.79
N ALA A 619 -3.52 26.10 2.81
CA ALA A 619 -4.39 25.76 3.93
C ALA A 619 -5.73 26.50 3.87
N VAL A 620 -6.78 25.87 4.39
CA VAL A 620 -8.06 26.51 4.72
C VAL A 620 -8.35 26.35 6.21
N SER A 621 -8.76 27.43 6.88
CA SER A 621 -9.15 27.42 8.29
C SER A 621 -10.63 27.07 8.44
N LYS A 622 -10.97 26.08 9.28
CA LYS A 622 -12.37 25.71 9.58
C LYS A 622 -12.55 25.40 11.07
N ALA A 623 -13.71 25.80 11.62
CA ALA A 623 -14.08 25.64 13.04
C ALA A 623 -14.24 24.17 13.44
N ASN A 624 -13.55 23.73 14.48
CA ASN A 624 -13.78 22.39 15.02
C ASN A 624 -14.93 22.36 16.02
N ARG A 625 -15.16 23.41 16.81
CA ARG A 625 -16.21 23.44 17.85
C ARG A 625 -17.40 24.28 17.40
N VAL A 626 -18.61 23.82 17.74
CA VAL A 626 -19.84 24.57 17.51
C VAL A 626 -19.83 25.77 18.45
N LEU A 627 -19.92 26.98 17.89
CA LEU A 627 -20.01 28.19 18.71
C LEU A 627 -21.33 28.19 19.50
N THR A 628 -21.21 28.33 20.82
CA THR A 628 -22.30 28.47 21.79
C THR A 628 -21.91 29.55 22.80
N GLU A 629 -22.82 29.93 23.70
CA GLU A 629 -22.51 30.84 24.81
C GLU A 629 -21.38 30.36 25.75
N HIS A 630 -21.03 29.06 25.70
CA HIS A 630 -20.04 28.43 26.58
C HIS A 630 -18.62 28.33 26.00
N GLY A 631 -18.36 28.76 24.75
CA GLY A 631 -17.06 28.48 24.12
C GLY A 631 -16.69 29.20 22.84
N THR A 632 -15.53 28.81 22.28
CA THR A 632 -14.97 29.32 21.02
C THR A 632 -15.10 28.32 19.87
N THR A 633 -14.82 28.76 18.65
CA THR A 633 -14.92 27.92 17.43
C THR A 633 -13.76 26.95 17.23
N ASP A 634 -12.64 27.17 17.91
CA ASP A 634 -11.41 26.37 17.85
C ASP A 634 -11.04 26.01 16.42
N ASN A 635 -10.70 26.99 15.58
CA ASN A 635 -10.44 26.70 14.17
C ASN A 635 -9.11 25.93 13.98
N TRP A 636 -9.10 25.06 12.98
CA TRP A 636 -7.93 24.29 12.54
C TRP A 636 -7.73 24.39 11.02
N LEU A 637 -6.49 24.24 10.58
CA LEU A 637 -6.06 24.24 9.19
C LEU A 637 -6.24 22.86 8.53
N ARG A 638 -6.72 22.87 7.29
CA ARG A 638 -6.84 21.69 6.43
C ARG A 638 -6.22 21.96 5.07
N ILE A 639 -5.75 20.93 4.37
CA ILE A 639 -5.21 21.10 3.01
C ILE A 639 -6.34 21.57 2.09
N ALA A 640 -6.20 22.75 1.51
CA ALA A 640 -7.09 23.31 0.50
C ALA A 640 -6.58 23.04 -0.93
N SER A 641 -5.27 23.07 -1.13
CA SER A 641 -4.65 22.81 -2.44
C SER A 641 -3.24 22.24 -2.28
N ILE A 642 -2.83 21.43 -3.25
CA ILE A 642 -1.49 20.85 -3.36
C ILE A 642 -0.94 21.16 -4.75
N VAL A 643 0.27 21.71 -4.84
CA VAL A 643 1.05 21.73 -6.09
C VAL A 643 2.03 20.57 -6.03
N THR A 644 1.96 19.66 -6.99
CA THR A 644 2.82 18.46 -7.04
C THR A 644 4.22 18.77 -7.59
N GLU A 645 5.17 17.84 -7.41
CA GLU A 645 6.54 17.96 -7.97
C GLU A 645 6.55 18.09 -9.50
N THR A 646 5.52 17.56 -10.18
CA THR A 646 5.29 17.70 -11.62
C THR A 646 4.57 18.98 -12.01
N GLY A 647 4.13 19.77 -11.02
CA GLY A 647 3.41 21.03 -11.18
C GLY A 647 1.89 20.90 -11.05
N ALA A 648 1.29 19.75 -11.37
CA ALA A 648 -0.18 19.59 -11.32
C ALA A 648 -0.75 20.05 -9.97
N ARG A 649 -1.88 20.73 -10.01
CA ARG A 649 -2.59 21.28 -8.84
C ARG A 649 -3.75 20.36 -8.47
N ILE A 650 -3.87 20.02 -7.19
CA ILE A 650 -4.98 19.26 -6.62
C ILE A 650 -5.70 20.18 -5.64
N LYS A 651 -6.94 20.59 -5.94
CA LYS A 651 -7.78 21.41 -5.06
C LYS A 651 -8.79 20.55 -4.31
N VAL A 652 -8.99 20.82 -3.03
CA VAL A 652 -9.90 20.09 -2.15
C VAL A 652 -10.93 21.04 -1.56
N ASP A 653 -12.21 20.79 -1.84
CA ASP A 653 -13.33 21.55 -1.28
C ASP A 653 -14.06 20.70 -0.22
N TYR A 654 -14.11 21.22 1.01
CA TYR A 654 -14.84 20.59 2.12
C TYR A 654 -16.23 21.18 2.31
N SER A 655 -17.11 20.43 2.96
CA SER A 655 -18.43 20.89 3.38
C SER A 655 -18.35 22.13 4.28
N GLU A 656 -19.45 22.88 4.34
CA GLU A 656 -19.68 23.88 5.37
C GLU A 656 -20.20 23.24 6.68
N PRO A 657 -20.03 23.91 7.83
CA PRO A 657 -20.58 23.46 9.11
C PRO A 657 -22.09 23.20 9.00
N GLU A 658 -22.56 22.08 9.57
CA GLU A 658 -23.99 21.77 9.63
C GLU A 658 -24.65 22.23 10.93
N CYS A 659 -23.94 22.07 12.04
CA CYS A 659 -24.50 22.31 13.36
C CYS A 659 -24.39 23.79 13.75
N THR A 660 -25.36 24.26 14.49
CA THR A 660 -25.42 25.61 15.08
C THR A 660 -25.84 25.45 16.53
N GLU A 661 -25.66 26.48 17.35
CA GLU A 661 -26.14 26.53 18.74
C GLU A 661 -27.58 26.01 18.89
N ALA A 662 -28.53 26.59 18.16
CA ALA A 662 -29.94 26.16 18.18
C ALA A 662 -30.18 24.69 17.78
N ILE A 663 -29.31 24.09 16.94
CA ILE A 663 -29.41 22.67 16.59
C ILE A 663 -28.92 21.83 17.77
N VAL A 664 -27.78 22.18 18.35
CA VAL A 664 -27.13 21.36 19.37
C VAL A 664 -27.81 21.43 20.73
N GLU A 665 -28.54 22.52 21.03
CA GLU A 665 -29.40 22.64 22.23
C GLU A 665 -30.43 21.51 22.35
N THR A 666 -30.94 21.02 21.22
CA THR A 666 -31.98 19.98 21.19
C THR A 666 -31.47 18.63 20.71
N LEU A 667 -30.24 18.57 20.19
CA LEU A 667 -29.66 17.36 19.61
C LEU A 667 -29.30 16.35 20.70
N GLN A 668 -29.80 15.13 20.56
CA GLN A 668 -29.52 14.04 21.49
C GLN A 668 -28.40 13.15 20.94
N PRO A 669 -27.32 12.87 21.71
CA PRO A 669 -26.19 12.05 21.27
C PRO A 669 -26.58 10.71 20.62
N HIS A 670 -27.47 9.96 21.26
CA HIS A 670 -27.86 8.60 20.86
C HIS A 670 -28.79 8.54 19.63
N THR A 671 -29.30 9.68 19.15
CA THR A 671 -30.09 9.78 17.91
C THR A 671 -29.47 10.74 16.91
N ASN A 672 -28.19 11.09 17.11
CA ASN A 672 -27.52 12.10 16.33
C ASN A 672 -27.35 11.70 14.85
N THR A 673 -27.99 12.45 13.97
CA THR A 673 -27.90 12.32 12.52
C THR A 673 -27.20 13.49 11.85
N ARG A 674 -26.40 14.28 12.59
CA ARG A 674 -25.74 15.50 12.12
C ARG A 674 -24.22 15.31 11.99
N ARG A 675 -23.57 16.18 11.21
CA ARG A 675 -22.10 16.28 11.10
C ARG A 675 -21.46 17.04 12.27
N CYS A 676 -21.90 16.76 13.48
CA CYS A 676 -21.18 17.13 14.69
C CYS A 676 -21.29 16.00 15.71
N TYR A 677 -20.33 15.91 16.63
CA TYR A 677 -20.31 14.89 17.66
C TYR A 677 -20.21 15.51 19.06
N PRO A 678 -20.85 14.87 20.05
CA PRO A 678 -20.78 15.32 21.42
C PRO A 678 -19.45 14.92 22.05
N VAL A 679 -18.88 15.81 22.86
CA VAL A 679 -17.80 15.52 23.81
C VAL A 679 -18.25 16.01 25.18
N LYS A 680 -17.92 15.23 26.22
CA LYS A 680 -18.17 15.61 27.62
C LYS A 680 -16.96 16.39 28.11
N VAL A 681 -17.16 17.65 28.47
CA VAL A 681 -16.11 18.54 29.00
C VAL A 681 -16.52 19.08 30.37
N PRO A 682 -15.57 19.42 31.26
CA PRO A 682 -15.88 20.13 32.50
C PRO A 682 -16.66 21.42 32.23
N ASP A 683 -17.65 21.72 33.06
CA ASP A 683 -18.41 22.97 32.99
C ASP A 683 -17.49 24.15 33.35
N PRO A 684 -17.25 25.11 32.46
CA PRO A 684 -16.39 26.26 32.75
C PRO A 684 -16.93 27.15 33.88
N ASN A 685 -18.22 27.04 34.22
CA ASN A 685 -18.86 27.77 35.32
C ASN A 685 -18.84 27.01 36.65
N ASP A 686 -18.40 25.75 36.66
CA ASP A 686 -18.26 24.95 37.88
C ASP A 686 -16.80 25.01 38.37
N PRO A 687 -16.51 25.76 39.45
CA PRO A 687 -15.15 25.93 39.95
C PRO A 687 -14.54 24.64 40.52
N THR A 688 -15.35 23.60 40.78
CA THR A 688 -14.82 22.28 41.19
C THR A 688 -14.34 21.44 40.01
N GLY A 689 -14.81 21.75 38.78
CA GLY A 689 -14.53 20.96 37.58
C GLY A 689 -15.16 19.57 37.56
N GLU A 690 -16.07 19.27 38.49
CA GLU A 690 -16.71 17.94 38.63
C GLU A 690 -17.93 17.80 37.72
N THR A 691 -18.66 18.89 37.46
CA THR A 691 -19.82 18.88 36.56
C THR A 691 -19.36 18.81 35.12
N LEU A 692 -19.92 17.88 34.34
CA LEU A 692 -19.65 17.75 32.90
C LEU A 692 -20.81 18.28 32.07
N VAL A 693 -20.52 19.19 31.14
CA VAL A 693 -21.45 19.65 30.10
C VAL A 693 -21.20 18.90 28.79
N THR A 694 -22.19 18.91 27.91
CA THR A 694 -22.06 18.30 26.57
C THR A 694 -21.88 19.38 25.55
N GLU A 695 -20.76 19.34 24.85
CA GLU A 695 -20.45 20.26 23.78
C GLU A 695 -20.20 19.52 22.48
N TRP A 696 -20.15 20.25 21.36
CA TRP A 696 -20.26 19.66 20.04
C TRP A 696 -19.14 20.10 19.10
N TRP A 697 -18.54 19.13 18.41
CA TRP A 697 -17.46 19.35 17.43
C TRP A 697 -17.92 18.99 16.03
N HIS A 698 -17.57 19.80 15.03
CA HIS A 698 -17.87 19.61 13.63
C HIS A 698 -17.07 18.48 12.98
N LYS A 699 -17.72 17.75 12.08
CA LYS A 699 -17.09 16.81 11.14
C LYS A 699 -17.16 17.36 9.72
N TYR A 700 -16.02 17.52 9.07
CA TYR A 700 -15.96 17.96 7.68
C TYR A 700 -15.82 16.77 6.74
N ARG A 701 -16.47 16.87 5.59
CA ARG A 701 -16.32 15.91 4.49
C ARG A 701 -15.86 16.61 3.23
N VAL A 702 -15.13 15.91 2.37
CA VAL A 702 -14.75 16.39 1.04
C VAL A 702 -15.94 16.29 0.12
N GLU A 703 -16.38 17.39 -0.46
CA GLU A 703 -17.47 17.43 -1.45
C GLU A 703 -16.93 17.32 -2.88
N HIS A 704 -15.71 17.84 -3.11
CA HIS A 704 -15.15 17.95 -4.44
C HIS A 704 -13.62 17.98 -4.41
N VAL A 705 -13.00 17.33 -5.41
CA VAL A 705 -11.58 17.44 -5.72
C VAL A 705 -11.41 17.79 -7.20
N ALA A 706 -10.59 18.79 -7.50
CA ALA A 706 -10.19 19.15 -8.86
C ALA A 706 -8.70 18.83 -9.07
N GLU A 707 -8.37 18.24 -10.21
CA GLU A 707 -6.98 18.03 -10.66
C GLU A 707 -6.76 18.81 -11.96
N ASP A 708 -5.77 19.70 -11.95
CA ASP A 708 -5.44 20.61 -13.04
C ASP A 708 -3.95 20.52 -13.41
N ASP A 709 -3.65 20.61 -14.71
CA ASP A 709 -2.26 20.76 -15.19
C ASP A 709 -1.80 22.22 -15.09
N VAL A 710 -0.49 22.43 -14.89
CA VAL A 710 0.10 23.79 -14.86
C VAL A 710 -0.02 24.47 -16.21
N GLN A 711 -0.43 25.73 -16.19
CA GLN A 711 -0.43 26.60 -17.35
C GLN A 711 1.01 26.91 -17.80
N LEU A 712 1.43 26.31 -18.91
CA LEU A 712 2.60 26.78 -19.65
C LEU A 712 2.15 27.83 -20.66
N ALA A 713 2.90 28.93 -20.79
CA ALA A 713 2.65 29.94 -21.81
C ALA A 713 2.61 29.29 -23.22
N GLY A 714 1.44 29.29 -23.85
CA GLY A 714 1.20 28.70 -25.18
C GLY A 714 0.90 27.18 -25.21
N GLY A 715 0.66 26.53 -24.07
CA GLY A 715 0.23 25.13 -24.00
C GLY A 715 -1.27 24.94 -24.20
N HIS A 716 -1.67 23.78 -24.75
CA HIS A 716 -3.07 23.32 -24.73
C HIS A 716 -3.32 22.60 -23.39
N GLN A 717 -4.30 23.05 -22.62
CA GLN A 717 -4.69 22.39 -21.37
C GLN A 717 -5.38 21.05 -21.67
N ALA A 718 -5.06 20.03 -20.86
CA ALA A 718 -6.02 18.95 -20.65
C ALA A 718 -7.19 19.51 -19.84
N ASP A 719 -8.40 19.02 -20.08
CA ASP A 719 -9.57 19.41 -19.30
C ASP A 719 -9.36 19.05 -17.82
N SER A 720 -9.73 19.97 -16.93
CA SER A 720 -9.75 19.75 -15.49
C SER A 720 -10.50 18.48 -15.12
N LYS A 721 -9.87 17.60 -14.35
CA LYS A 721 -10.52 16.40 -13.84
C LYS A 721 -11.20 16.73 -12.52
N HIS A 722 -12.53 16.81 -12.57
CA HIS A 722 -13.37 17.01 -11.39
C HIS A 722 -13.86 15.68 -10.83
N THR A 723 -13.80 15.51 -9.52
CA THR A 723 -14.40 14.40 -8.79
C THR A 723 -15.33 14.95 -7.71
N TRP A 724 -16.62 14.61 -7.81
CA TRP A 724 -17.67 15.05 -6.90
C TRP A 724 -18.15 13.89 -6.03
N TYR A 725 -18.37 14.18 -4.75
CA TYR A 725 -18.86 13.20 -3.78
C TYR A 725 -20.22 13.64 -3.23
N GLU A 726 -21.24 12.82 -3.42
CA GLU A 726 -22.56 13.00 -2.84
C GLU A 726 -22.76 11.93 -1.75
N TYR A 727 -22.84 12.36 -0.50
CA TYR A 727 -23.05 11.48 0.65
C TYR A 727 -24.55 11.30 0.88
N VAL A 728 -25.05 10.09 0.66
CA VAL A 728 -26.48 9.79 0.66
C VAL A 728 -26.94 9.42 2.08
N GLY A 729 -28.09 9.97 2.48
CA GLY A 729 -28.68 9.73 3.79
C GLY A 729 -28.00 10.52 4.91
N THR A 730 -28.11 10.02 6.14
CA THR A 730 -27.53 10.66 7.33
C THR A 730 -26.26 9.95 7.79
N PRO A 731 -25.30 10.68 8.39
CA PRO A 731 -24.18 10.06 9.05
C PRO A 731 -24.60 9.25 10.28
N ALA A 732 -23.69 8.43 10.79
CA ALA A 732 -23.86 7.72 12.05
C ALA A 732 -22.68 7.96 13.00
N TRP A 733 -23.00 7.93 14.29
CA TRP A 733 -22.06 8.02 15.40
C TRP A 733 -22.27 6.83 16.33
N HIS A 734 -21.19 6.17 16.70
CA HIS A 734 -21.18 4.99 17.58
C HIS A 734 -20.75 5.39 18.99
N TYR A 735 -21.27 4.69 19.99
CA TYR A 735 -20.88 4.90 21.38
C TYR A 735 -19.41 4.52 21.58
N ALA A 736 -18.66 5.32 22.33
CA ALA A 736 -17.27 5.01 22.64
C ALA A 736 -17.17 3.72 23.48
N ASP A 737 -16.33 2.77 23.06
CA ASP A 737 -16.03 1.56 23.84
C ASP A 737 -15.38 1.92 25.18
N ASP A 738 -15.53 1.04 26.18
CA ASP A 738 -14.76 1.16 27.43
C ASP A 738 -13.31 0.69 27.24
N ASP A 739 -12.37 1.63 27.27
CA ASP A 739 -10.94 1.34 27.27
C ASP A 739 -10.40 1.05 28.69
N GLY A 740 -11.24 1.18 29.74
CA GLY A 740 -10.85 1.01 31.14
C GLY A 740 -9.99 2.14 31.70
N LEU A 741 -9.81 3.23 30.94
CA LEU A 741 -8.96 4.37 31.30
C LEU A 741 -9.74 5.68 31.26
N SER A 742 -10.59 5.83 30.26
CA SER A 742 -11.52 6.93 30.14
C SER A 742 -12.64 6.75 31.16
N LYS A 743 -12.96 7.81 31.92
CA LYS A 743 -14.06 7.74 32.89
C LYS A 743 -15.38 7.37 32.18
N PRO A 744 -16.17 6.42 32.73
CA PRO A 744 -17.40 5.98 32.09
C PRO A 744 -18.43 7.09 31.80
N ASP A 745 -18.45 8.14 32.62
CA ASP A 745 -19.33 9.31 32.48
C ASP A 745 -18.90 10.29 31.36
N ARG A 746 -17.65 10.22 30.90
CA ARG A 746 -17.12 10.97 29.76
C ARG A 746 -17.42 10.32 28.41
N LYS A 747 -17.88 9.06 28.39
CA LYS A 747 -18.20 8.32 27.17
C LYS A 747 -19.50 8.79 26.55
N THR A 748 -19.52 8.86 25.22
CA THR A 748 -20.70 9.28 24.45
C THR A 748 -20.62 8.77 23.00
N TRP A 749 -21.63 9.07 22.17
CA TRP A 749 -21.67 8.71 20.75
C TRP A 749 -20.74 9.62 19.92
N ALA A 750 -19.43 9.50 20.16
CA ALA A 750 -18.39 10.32 19.54
C ALA A 750 -17.58 9.60 18.45
N GLN A 751 -17.77 8.28 18.24
CA GLN A 751 -17.04 7.55 17.22
C GLN A 751 -17.69 7.71 15.85
N TRP A 752 -17.01 8.36 14.90
CA TRP A 752 -17.52 8.59 13.55
C TRP A 752 -17.67 7.29 12.76
N ARG A 753 -18.89 6.96 12.33
CA ARG A 753 -19.18 5.81 11.44
C ARG A 753 -19.59 6.19 10.03
N GLY A 754 -19.59 7.49 9.73
CA GLY A 754 -19.75 7.99 8.36
C GLY A 754 -21.12 7.70 7.75
N TYR A 755 -21.14 7.76 6.41
CA TYR A 755 -22.33 7.57 5.58
C TYR A 755 -22.39 6.14 5.03
N ALA A 756 -23.62 5.63 4.94
CA ALA A 756 -23.84 4.29 4.41
C ALA A 756 -23.62 4.22 2.90
N GLN A 757 -23.77 5.33 2.16
CA GLN A 757 -23.64 5.34 0.71
C GLN A 757 -23.04 6.66 0.21
N VAL A 758 -22.15 6.55 -0.78
CA VAL A 758 -21.54 7.69 -1.47
C VAL A 758 -21.70 7.52 -2.98
N LYS A 759 -22.19 8.55 -3.67
CA LYS A 759 -22.14 8.64 -5.14
C LYS A 759 -20.93 9.46 -5.55
N THR A 760 -20.02 8.87 -6.31
CA THR A 760 -18.83 9.51 -6.87
C THR A 760 -19.04 9.78 -8.35
N ARG A 761 -18.92 11.05 -8.75
CA ARG A 761 -18.98 11.44 -10.17
C ARG A 761 -17.64 11.99 -10.64
N VAL A 762 -17.13 11.52 -11.78
CA VAL A 762 -15.86 11.99 -12.35
C VAL A 762 -16.09 12.56 -13.75
N GLY A 763 -15.52 13.73 -14.02
CA GLY A 763 -15.56 14.40 -15.31
C GLY A 763 -16.12 15.82 -15.25
N ASN A 764 -15.75 16.65 -16.22
CA ASN A 764 -16.14 18.06 -16.27
C ASN A 764 -17.57 18.25 -16.84
N ASP A 765 -17.85 17.66 -18.00
CA ASP A 765 -19.15 17.77 -18.68
C ASP A 765 -20.21 16.84 -18.06
N PRO A 766 -21.32 17.39 -17.51
CA PRO A 766 -22.43 16.61 -16.94
C PRO A 766 -22.98 15.50 -17.84
N ALA A 767 -22.91 15.65 -19.18
CA ALA A 767 -23.43 14.67 -20.12
C ALA A 767 -22.56 13.40 -20.24
N VAL A 768 -21.29 13.44 -19.81
CA VAL A 768 -20.32 12.35 -19.97
C VAL A 768 -19.61 11.93 -18.69
N ARG A 769 -20.07 12.41 -17.51
CA ARG A 769 -19.48 12.02 -16.22
C ARG A 769 -19.63 10.52 -15.99
N THR A 770 -18.62 9.87 -15.42
CA THR A 770 -18.82 8.52 -14.87
C THR A 770 -19.49 8.64 -13.50
N LEU A 771 -20.26 7.62 -13.12
CA LEU A 771 -20.91 7.55 -11.81
C LEU A 771 -20.64 6.18 -11.18
N ALA A 772 -20.14 6.18 -9.95
CA ALA A 772 -20.06 5.01 -9.10
C ALA A 772 -20.83 5.28 -7.81
N VAL A 773 -21.66 4.34 -7.38
CA VAL A 773 -22.36 4.39 -6.09
C VAL A 773 -21.79 3.27 -5.23
N THR A 774 -21.22 3.64 -4.08
CA THR A 774 -20.60 2.70 -3.14
C THR A 774 -21.38 2.72 -1.83
N THR A 775 -21.82 1.54 -1.39
CA THR A 775 -22.49 1.29 -0.12
C THR A 775 -21.48 0.65 0.85
N PHE A 776 -21.37 1.20 2.05
CA PHE A 776 -20.41 0.81 3.08
C PHE A 776 -21.11 0.17 4.28
N MET A 777 -20.38 -0.72 4.92
CA MET A 777 -20.63 -1.18 6.28
C MET A 777 -20.16 -0.07 7.24
N ARG A 778 -20.98 0.27 8.23
CA ARG A 778 -20.70 1.34 9.21
C ARG A 778 -20.35 0.82 10.59
N GLY A 779 -20.69 -0.44 10.90
CA GLY A 779 -20.44 -1.03 12.21
C GLY A 779 -21.46 -0.65 13.29
N MET A 780 -22.74 -0.46 12.93
CA MET A 780 -23.78 -0.01 13.86
C MET A 780 -24.57 -1.14 14.55
N HIS A 781 -24.35 -2.41 14.20
CA HIS A 781 -24.94 -3.56 14.88
C HIS A 781 -24.26 -3.77 16.24
N GLY A 782 -25.04 -3.94 17.30
CA GLY A 782 -24.54 -4.05 18.67
C GLY A 782 -24.32 -2.70 19.37
N ASP A 783 -24.29 -1.58 18.64
CA ASP A 783 -24.08 -0.25 19.23
C ASP A 783 -25.16 0.09 20.27
N ARG A 784 -24.77 0.85 21.30
CA ARG A 784 -25.64 1.26 22.39
C ARG A 784 -26.80 2.09 21.88
N SER A 785 -28.03 1.67 22.16
CA SER A 785 -29.25 2.30 21.64
C SER A 785 -29.70 3.55 22.42
N SER A 786 -29.41 3.61 23.72
CA SER A 786 -29.86 4.70 24.60
C SER A 786 -28.89 4.94 25.77
N PRO A 787 -28.96 6.09 26.45
CA PRO A 787 -28.20 6.35 27.67
C PRO A 787 -28.46 5.30 28.77
N SER A 788 -29.66 4.73 28.86
CA SER A 788 -30.01 3.65 29.80
C SER A 788 -29.52 2.26 29.38
N GLY A 789 -28.92 2.10 28.18
CA GLY A 789 -28.42 0.83 27.66
C GLY A 789 -29.20 0.31 26.43
N GLY A 790 -29.18 -1.01 26.24
CA GLY A 790 -29.75 -1.70 25.08
C GLY A 790 -28.86 -1.60 23.83
N THR A 791 -29.08 -2.48 22.85
CA THR A 791 -28.26 -2.58 21.63
C THR A 791 -29.09 -2.40 20.36
N ARG A 792 -28.49 -1.84 19.31
CA ARG A 792 -29.12 -1.71 17.99
C ARG A 792 -28.94 -2.99 17.18
N THR A 793 -29.97 -3.35 16.42
CA THR A 793 -29.88 -4.40 15.39
C THR A 793 -29.91 -3.75 14.02
N VAL A 794 -28.78 -3.75 13.33
CA VAL A 794 -28.63 -3.16 11.99
C VAL A 794 -28.15 -4.22 11.00
N THR A 795 -28.79 -4.27 9.84
CA THR A 795 -28.39 -5.10 8.69
C THR A 795 -28.21 -4.23 7.45
N VAL A 796 -27.24 -4.58 6.60
CA VAL A 796 -26.97 -3.83 5.35
C VAL A 796 -27.34 -4.70 4.14
N PRO A 797 -28.45 -4.41 3.43
CA PRO A 797 -28.84 -5.16 2.25
C PRO A 797 -27.89 -4.88 1.08
N ALA A 798 -27.96 -5.70 0.03
CA ALA A 798 -27.35 -5.41 -1.27
C ALA A 798 -28.25 -5.90 -2.40
N SER A 799 -27.97 -5.45 -3.62
CA SER A 799 -28.80 -5.80 -4.78
C SER A 799 -28.58 -7.21 -5.35
N LEU A 800 -27.56 -7.93 -4.88
CA LEU A 800 -27.26 -9.33 -5.22
C LEU A 800 -26.96 -10.14 -3.97
N GLY A 801 -27.19 -11.45 -4.04
CA GLY A 801 -27.09 -12.35 -2.89
C GLY A 801 -28.39 -12.39 -2.08
N SER A 802 -28.49 -13.39 -1.20
CA SER A 802 -29.62 -13.58 -0.26
C SER A 802 -29.17 -13.55 1.19
N GLU A 803 -27.88 -13.34 1.42
CA GLU A 803 -27.24 -13.32 2.72
C GLU A 803 -27.72 -12.12 3.54
N THR A 804 -28.16 -12.39 4.77
CA THR A 804 -28.40 -11.34 5.77
C THR A 804 -27.06 -10.95 6.37
N VAL A 805 -26.63 -9.71 6.14
CA VAL A 805 -25.36 -9.18 6.64
C VAL A 805 -25.65 -8.18 7.75
N TYR A 806 -25.27 -8.53 8.98
CA TYR A 806 -25.29 -7.61 10.12
C TYR A 806 -24.17 -6.59 9.99
N ASP A 807 -24.46 -5.35 10.38
CA ASP A 807 -23.51 -4.23 10.33
C ASP A 807 -22.53 -4.26 11.51
N GLU A 808 -21.81 -5.37 11.68
CA GLU A 808 -20.92 -5.60 12.82
C GLU A 808 -19.82 -4.54 12.90
N ASP A 809 -19.45 -4.12 14.11
CA ASP A 809 -18.38 -3.12 14.35
C ASP A 809 -17.08 -3.44 13.58
N GLN A 810 -16.70 -4.72 13.52
CA GLN A 810 -15.49 -5.16 12.81
C GLN A 810 -15.53 -4.95 11.29
N PHE A 811 -16.69 -4.67 10.71
CA PHE A 811 -16.86 -4.41 9.28
C PHE A 811 -16.86 -2.92 8.94
N ALA A 812 -16.78 -2.01 9.93
CA ALA A 812 -16.80 -0.58 9.68
C ALA A 812 -15.81 -0.14 8.58
N GLY A 813 -16.30 0.60 7.60
CA GLY A 813 -15.52 1.09 6.45
C GLY A 813 -15.42 0.10 5.27
N GLN A 814 -15.84 -1.16 5.41
CA GLN A 814 -15.82 -2.12 4.30
C GLN A 814 -16.90 -1.83 3.27
N ILE A 815 -16.61 -2.12 2.00
CA ILE A 815 -17.57 -1.95 0.90
C ILE A 815 -18.53 -3.14 0.90
N ARG A 816 -19.83 -2.89 1.15
CA ARG A 816 -20.91 -3.86 0.99
C ARG A 816 -21.26 -4.06 -0.47
N GLU A 817 -21.37 -2.98 -1.22
CA GLU A 817 -21.74 -2.99 -2.64
C GLU A 817 -21.16 -1.78 -3.37
N GLN A 818 -20.71 -1.98 -4.61
CA GLN A 818 -20.37 -0.90 -5.53
C GLN A 818 -21.09 -1.14 -6.86
N VAL A 819 -21.75 -0.11 -7.38
CA VAL A 819 -22.43 -0.12 -8.67
C VAL A 819 -21.85 0.99 -9.54
N VAL A 820 -21.39 0.63 -10.74
CA VAL A 820 -20.93 1.60 -11.75
C VAL A 820 -22.05 1.82 -12.75
N TYR A 821 -22.24 3.07 -13.14
CA TYR A 821 -23.31 3.50 -14.03
C TYR A 821 -22.75 4.22 -15.28
N ASN A 822 -23.48 4.11 -16.37
CA ASN A 822 -23.25 4.88 -17.59
C ASN A 822 -23.89 6.27 -17.45
N GLY A 823 -23.20 7.19 -16.78
CA GLY A 823 -23.65 8.57 -16.57
C GLY A 823 -24.60 8.75 -15.38
N VAL A 824 -25.76 8.10 -15.45
CA VAL A 824 -26.88 8.32 -14.51
C VAL A 824 -27.23 7.05 -13.74
N ASP A 825 -27.79 7.21 -12.53
CA ASP A 825 -28.12 6.10 -11.62
C ASP A 825 -29.25 5.16 -12.10
N THR A 826 -29.85 5.46 -13.25
CA THR A 826 -30.82 4.57 -13.92
C THR A 826 -30.18 3.62 -14.93
N LYS A 827 -28.87 3.73 -15.19
CA LYS A 827 -28.14 2.95 -16.21
C LYS A 827 -26.95 2.18 -15.64
N PRO A 828 -27.17 1.20 -14.73
CA PRO A 828 -26.09 0.41 -14.14
C PRO A 828 -25.42 -0.48 -15.19
N VAL A 829 -24.09 -0.53 -15.19
CA VAL A 829 -23.29 -1.35 -16.13
C VAL A 829 -22.49 -2.46 -15.45
N SER A 830 -22.08 -2.25 -14.19
CA SER A 830 -21.46 -3.30 -13.39
C SER A 830 -21.82 -3.18 -11.91
N LYS A 831 -21.77 -4.30 -11.20
CA LYS A 831 -21.98 -4.39 -9.76
C LYS A 831 -20.93 -5.30 -9.14
N THR A 832 -20.47 -4.94 -7.96
CA THR A 832 -19.67 -5.80 -7.08
C THR A 832 -20.32 -5.78 -5.71
N VAL A 833 -20.67 -6.95 -5.19
CA VAL A 833 -21.31 -7.11 -3.88
C VAL A 833 -20.45 -8.03 -3.03
N ASN A 834 -20.09 -7.58 -1.83
CA ASN A 834 -19.26 -8.34 -0.89
C ASN A 834 -20.08 -8.79 0.31
N VAL A 835 -19.87 -10.04 0.73
CA VAL A 835 -20.36 -10.60 1.98
C VAL A 835 -19.17 -10.67 2.94
N PRO A 836 -19.13 -9.82 3.97
CA PRO A 836 -18.04 -9.80 4.92
C PRO A 836 -18.09 -11.03 5.84
N TRP A 837 -16.96 -11.34 6.44
CA TRP A 837 -16.77 -12.47 7.34
C TRP A 837 -15.85 -12.08 8.48
N ARG A 838 -16.15 -12.62 9.67
CA ARG A 838 -15.29 -12.54 10.84
C ARG A 838 -15.01 -13.94 11.39
N SER A 839 -13.79 -14.16 11.90
CA SER A 839 -13.48 -15.40 12.62
C SER A 839 -14.20 -15.47 13.96
N ALA A 840 -14.12 -16.59 14.66
CA ALA A 840 -14.31 -16.65 16.10
C ALA A 840 -13.33 -15.67 16.81
N ALA A 841 -13.68 -15.22 18.02
CA ALA A 841 -12.83 -14.34 18.80
C ALA A 841 -11.53 -15.04 19.21
N THR A 842 -10.40 -14.49 18.76
CA THR A 842 -9.07 -14.96 19.16
C THR A 842 -8.79 -14.52 20.60
N ALA A 843 -9.17 -13.31 20.97
CA ALA A 843 -9.20 -12.80 22.34
C ALA A 843 -10.40 -11.89 22.58
N GLY A 844 -10.77 -11.67 23.85
CA GLY A 844 -11.81 -10.73 24.23
C GLY A 844 -11.53 -10.12 25.61
N ARG A 845 -11.94 -8.86 25.76
CA ARG A 845 -11.88 -8.09 27.00
C ARG A 845 -13.26 -7.53 27.30
N THR A 846 -13.70 -7.59 28.54
CA THR A 846 -14.94 -6.92 28.99
C THR A 846 -14.62 -5.98 30.14
N ILE A 847 -14.97 -4.70 29.99
CA ILE A 847 -14.84 -3.69 31.04
C ILE A 847 -16.16 -2.94 31.16
N ASN A 848 -16.68 -2.82 32.39
CA ASN A 848 -17.95 -2.13 32.69
C ASN A 848 -19.15 -2.57 31.83
N GLY A 849 -19.15 -3.85 31.40
CA GLY A 849 -20.20 -4.42 30.54
C GLY A 849 -19.97 -4.26 29.03
N ASP A 850 -18.95 -3.51 28.60
CA ASP A 850 -18.58 -3.38 27.18
C ASP A 850 -17.55 -4.43 26.81
N THR A 851 -17.85 -5.23 25.78
CA THR A 851 -16.98 -6.30 25.29
C THR A 851 -16.31 -5.90 23.98
N VAL A 852 -14.98 -5.96 23.94
CA VAL A 852 -14.16 -5.82 22.73
C VAL A 852 -13.54 -7.17 22.40
N GLU A 853 -13.50 -7.52 21.12
CA GLU A 853 -12.95 -8.79 20.63
C GLU A 853 -11.91 -8.58 19.53
N ALA A 854 -10.85 -9.38 19.59
CA ALA A 854 -9.90 -9.56 18.50
C ALA A 854 -10.39 -10.64 17.53
N ARG A 855 -10.47 -10.31 16.24
CA ARG A 855 -10.98 -11.21 15.19
C ARG A 855 -10.28 -10.96 13.86
N PHE A 856 -10.12 -12.02 13.07
CA PHE A 856 -9.81 -11.89 11.64
C PHE A 856 -11.04 -11.38 10.92
N VAL A 857 -10.83 -10.49 9.96
CA VAL A 857 -11.90 -9.95 9.12
C VAL A 857 -11.54 -10.13 7.65
N ASN A 858 -12.51 -10.55 6.84
CA ASN A 858 -12.31 -10.77 5.40
C ASN A 858 -13.63 -10.66 4.62
N THR A 859 -13.60 -10.98 3.33
CA THR A 859 -14.78 -11.17 2.48
C THR A 859 -14.88 -12.64 2.09
N VAL A 860 -15.96 -13.30 2.49
CA VAL A 860 -16.19 -14.73 2.23
C VAL A 860 -16.84 -14.98 0.88
N THR A 861 -17.73 -14.08 0.43
CA THR A 861 -18.39 -14.20 -0.87
C THR A 861 -18.35 -12.86 -1.60
N THR A 862 -18.07 -12.90 -2.90
CA THR A 862 -18.16 -11.74 -3.80
C THR A 862 -19.05 -12.10 -4.99
N TYR A 863 -20.09 -11.31 -5.23
CA TYR A 863 -20.84 -11.35 -6.47
C TYR A 863 -20.35 -10.24 -7.39
N SER A 864 -20.14 -10.56 -8.65
CA SER A 864 -19.82 -9.59 -9.70
C SER A 864 -20.87 -9.70 -10.79
N ALA A 865 -21.43 -8.59 -11.23
CA ALA A 865 -22.41 -8.60 -12.31
C ALA A 865 -22.05 -7.60 -13.39
N THR A 866 -22.25 -8.00 -14.65
CA THR A 866 -22.06 -7.16 -15.83
C THR A 866 -23.35 -7.09 -16.62
N ALA A 867 -23.78 -5.89 -16.94
CA ALA A 867 -24.97 -5.65 -17.75
C ALA A 867 -24.74 -6.15 -19.19
N LEU A 868 -25.73 -6.81 -19.78
CA LEU A 868 -25.69 -7.28 -21.16
C LEU A 868 -26.55 -6.39 -22.06
N GLY A 869 -26.07 -6.12 -23.28
CA GLY A 869 -26.74 -5.20 -24.21
C GLY A 869 -26.54 -3.72 -23.83
N VAL A 870 -27.16 -2.81 -24.58
CA VAL A 870 -27.12 -1.38 -24.25
C VAL A 870 -27.92 -1.15 -22.97
N ASP A 871 -27.31 -0.50 -21.98
CA ASP A 871 -27.89 -0.18 -20.67
C ASP A 871 -28.55 -1.38 -19.96
N GLY A 872 -28.01 -2.59 -20.12
CA GLY A 872 -28.52 -3.80 -19.45
C GLY A 872 -29.82 -4.36 -20.02
N SER A 873 -30.24 -3.94 -21.22
CA SER A 873 -31.45 -4.40 -21.91
C SER A 873 -31.57 -5.92 -22.09
N ARG A 874 -30.48 -6.68 -21.97
CA ARG A 874 -30.48 -8.14 -22.03
C ARG A 874 -30.25 -8.82 -20.67
N GLY A 875 -30.51 -8.10 -19.58
CA GLY A 875 -30.29 -8.59 -18.22
C GLY A 875 -28.83 -8.57 -17.80
N TRP A 876 -28.50 -9.42 -16.83
CA TRP A 876 -27.20 -9.45 -16.15
C TRP A 876 -26.54 -10.81 -16.30
N ARG A 877 -25.24 -10.81 -16.55
CA ARG A 877 -24.39 -11.96 -16.24
C ARG A 877 -23.86 -11.77 -14.83
N VAL A 878 -24.10 -12.74 -13.95
CA VAL A 878 -23.69 -12.68 -12.55
C VAL A 878 -22.73 -13.82 -12.26
N SER A 879 -21.58 -13.52 -11.68
CA SER A 879 -20.64 -14.50 -11.17
C SER A 879 -20.53 -14.43 -9.66
N ARG A 880 -20.27 -15.57 -9.02
CA ARG A 880 -20.08 -15.67 -7.57
C ARG A 880 -18.74 -16.33 -7.27
N GLY A 881 -17.93 -15.66 -6.46
CA GLY A 881 -16.76 -16.24 -5.83
C GLY A 881 -17.00 -16.47 -4.35
N THR A 882 -16.68 -17.65 -3.82
CA THR A 882 -16.81 -17.99 -2.40
C THR A 882 -15.50 -18.53 -1.85
N LYS A 883 -15.18 -18.25 -0.60
CA LYS A 883 -13.97 -18.72 0.08
C LYS A 883 -14.31 -19.45 1.36
N ASN A 884 -13.44 -20.37 1.76
CA ASN A 884 -13.36 -20.83 3.14
C ASN A 884 -12.07 -20.30 3.76
N ILE A 885 -12.21 -19.72 4.95
CA ILE A 885 -11.12 -19.05 5.65
C ILE A 885 -10.91 -19.75 6.99
N ASP A 886 -9.65 -20.06 7.28
CA ASP A 886 -9.19 -20.68 8.50
C ASP A 886 -9.43 -19.74 9.69
N GLN A 887 -10.18 -20.23 10.67
CA GLN A 887 -10.59 -19.47 11.87
C GLN A 887 -9.40 -19.07 12.76
N THR A 888 -8.28 -19.78 12.67
CA THR A 888 -7.11 -19.62 13.55
C THR A 888 -6.03 -18.76 12.90
N TYR A 889 -5.85 -18.89 11.58
CA TYR A 889 -4.73 -18.24 10.86
C TYR A 889 -5.17 -17.18 9.85
N GLY A 890 -6.47 -17.02 9.61
CA GLY A 890 -6.99 -16.09 8.59
C GLY A 890 -6.60 -16.47 7.15
N THR A 891 -6.01 -17.65 6.94
CA THR A 891 -5.60 -18.15 5.62
C THR A 891 -6.76 -18.78 4.86
N VAL A 892 -6.75 -18.69 3.53
CA VAL A 892 -7.80 -19.29 2.69
C VAL A 892 -7.52 -20.79 2.53
N SER A 893 -8.44 -21.65 2.95
CA SER A 893 -8.33 -23.11 2.75
C SER A 893 -8.76 -23.52 1.35
N TRP A 894 -9.80 -22.89 0.82
CA TRP A 894 -10.20 -23.02 -0.58
C TRP A 894 -10.96 -21.79 -1.05
N SER A 895 -10.99 -21.58 -2.36
CA SER A 895 -11.84 -20.60 -3.04
C SER A 895 -12.50 -21.23 -4.25
N GLN A 896 -13.78 -20.98 -4.42
CA GLN A 896 -14.60 -21.40 -5.56
C GLN A 896 -14.97 -20.19 -6.39
N ASP A 897 -14.84 -20.30 -7.70
CA ASP A 897 -15.45 -19.40 -8.68
C ASP A 897 -16.57 -20.20 -9.35
N ASP A 898 -17.81 -19.76 -9.19
CA ASP A 898 -18.99 -20.43 -9.76
C ASP A 898 -19.22 -20.07 -11.23
N GLY A 899 -18.36 -19.25 -11.85
CA GLY A 899 -18.59 -18.81 -13.22
C GLY A 899 -19.88 -18.00 -13.31
N ASP A 900 -20.73 -18.26 -14.32
CA ASP A 900 -22.06 -17.67 -14.40
C ASP A 900 -23.03 -18.45 -13.50
N VAL A 901 -23.62 -17.82 -12.48
CA VAL A 901 -24.49 -18.50 -11.49
C VAL A 901 -25.76 -19.10 -12.09
N ALA A 902 -26.10 -18.73 -13.34
CA ALA A 902 -27.20 -19.32 -14.11
C ALA A 902 -26.79 -20.56 -14.92
N ALA A 903 -25.50 -20.91 -14.93
CA ALA A 903 -24.93 -22.09 -15.56
C ALA A 903 -24.39 -23.06 -14.49
N THR A 904 -24.17 -24.31 -14.90
CA THR A 904 -23.48 -25.32 -14.10
C THR A 904 -22.42 -25.99 -14.98
N GLY A 905 -21.32 -26.41 -14.38
CA GLY A 905 -20.19 -27.03 -15.09
C GLY A 905 -19.12 -26.04 -15.55
N ASP A 906 -19.24 -24.75 -15.21
CA ASP A 906 -18.19 -23.73 -15.35
C ASP A 906 -17.53 -23.36 -14.02
N GLU A 907 -17.82 -24.10 -12.94
CA GLU A 907 -17.23 -23.90 -11.63
C GLU A 907 -15.76 -24.31 -11.59
N LYS A 908 -15.00 -23.58 -10.78
CA LYS A 908 -13.59 -23.80 -10.56
C LYS A 908 -13.27 -23.73 -9.08
N CYS A 909 -12.65 -24.76 -8.54
CA CYS A 909 -12.13 -24.76 -7.18
C CYS A 909 -10.63 -24.54 -7.17
N VAL A 910 -10.15 -23.76 -6.21
CA VAL A 910 -8.73 -23.67 -5.84
C VAL A 910 -8.61 -24.02 -4.37
N SER A 911 -7.88 -25.07 -4.02
CA SER A 911 -7.58 -25.46 -2.64
C SER A 911 -6.14 -25.18 -2.28
N TYR A 912 -5.92 -24.72 -1.05
CA TYR A 912 -4.62 -24.43 -0.49
C TYR A 912 -4.35 -25.33 0.71
N SER A 913 -3.13 -25.87 0.77
CA SER A 913 -2.58 -26.37 2.02
C SER A 913 -1.34 -25.59 2.39
N TYR A 914 -1.07 -25.49 3.69
CA TYR A 914 0.02 -24.70 4.25
C TYR A 914 1.00 -25.60 4.99
N ASN A 915 2.29 -25.26 4.94
CA ASN A 915 3.34 -25.93 5.68
C ASN A 915 3.82 -24.98 6.77
N ARG A 916 3.26 -25.09 7.97
CA ARG A 916 3.41 -24.06 9.02
C ARG A 916 4.55 -24.42 9.98
N ASN A 917 5.26 -23.40 10.47
CA ASN A 917 6.17 -23.50 11.61
C ASN A 917 5.74 -22.49 12.68
N THR A 918 4.92 -22.95 13.62
CA THR A 918 4.36 -22.11 14.70
C THR A 918 5.42 -21.60 15.67
N ALA A 919 6.55 -22.31 15.84
CA ALA A 919 7.65 -21.86 16.69
C ALA A 919 8.34 -20.60 16.15
N LYS A 920 8.30 -20.38 14.83
CA LYS A 920 8.81 -19.17 14.16
C LYS A 920 7.72 -18.23 13.63
N ASN A 921 6.45 -18.52 13.94
CA ASN A 921 5.28 -17.88 13.36
C ASN A 921 5.24 -17.85 11.81
N LEU A 922 5.83 -18.85 11.13
CA LEU A 922 5.66 -19.03 9.68
C LEU A 922 4.33 -19.74 9.42
N THR A 923 3.24 -18.98 9.28
CA THR A 923 1.88 -19.54 9.26
C THR A 923 1.20 -19.49 7.89
N GLN A 924 1.78 -18.74 6.94
CA GLN A 924 1.20 -18.47 5.61
C GLN A 924 1.97 -19.11 4.45
N THR A 925 2.99 -19.92 4.72
CA THR A 925 3.79 -20.65 3.71
C THR A 925 2.96 -21.72 3.00
N VAL A 926 2.64 -21.48 1.73
CA VAL A 926 1.81 -22.37 0.89
C VAL A 926 2.57 -23.64 0.52
N LYS A 927 2.10 -24.77 1.04
CA LYS A 927 2.58 -26.12 0.72
C LYS A 927 2.16 -26.53 -0.68
N GLN A 928 0.86 -26.43 -0.98
CA GLN A 928 0.30 -26.91 -2.24
C GLN A 928 -0.90 -26.04 -2.63
N THR A 929 -1.04 -25.82 -3.93
CA THR A 929 -2.20 -25.19 -4.55
C THR A 929 -2.71 -26.12 -5.64
N THR A 930 -3.94 -26.58 -5.48
CA THR A 930 -4.61 -27.45 -6.45
C THR A 930 -5.79 -26.70 -7.03
N THR A 931 -5.92 -26.71 -8.35
CA THR A 931 -7.00 -26.07 -9.09
C THR A 931 -7.74 -27.12 -9.91
N THR A 932 -9.05 -27.22 -9.72
CA THR A 932 -9.92 -28.16 -10.44
C THR A 932 -11.01 -27.42 -11.21
N ALA A 933 -11.48 -28.01 -12.31
CA ALA A 933 -12.65 -27.58 -13.07
C ALA A 933 -13.93 -28.20 -12.47
N LEU A 934 -14.03 -28.21 -11.14
CA LEU A 934 -15.11 -28.81 -10.38
C LEU A 934 -15.48 -27.90 -9.20
N PRO A 935 -16.71 -28.01 -8.67
CA PRO A 935 -17.05 -27.43 -7.38
C PRO A 935 -16.14 -27.95 -6.27
N CYS A 936 -15.79 -27.09 -5.32
CA CYS A 936 -15.03 -27.45 -4.14
C CYS A 936 -15.71 -28.57 -3.35
N GLY A 937 -14.91 -29.47 -2.79
CA GLY A 937 -15.39 -30.69 -2.13
C GLY A 937 -15.63 -31.87 -3.09
N THR A 938 -15.64 -31.63 -4.41
CA THR A 938 -15.72 -32.70 -5.41
C THR A 938 -14.32 -33.20 -5.74
N ALA A 939 -14.06 -34.49 -5.49
CA ALA A 939 -12.79 -35.10 -5.85
C ALA A 939 -12.68 -35.27 -7.38
N PRO A 940 -11.52 -34.97 -7.99
CA PRO A 940 -11.30 -35.23 -9.41
C PRO A 940 -11.39 -36.75 -9.67
N SER A 941 -12.02 -37.09 -10.79
CA SER A 941 -12.24 -38.46 -11.25
C SER A 941 -11.45 -38.78 -12.53
N SER A 942 -11.10 -37.73 -13.28
CA SER A 942 -10.33 -37.79 -14.52
C SER A 942 -9.27 -36.69 -14.57
N VAL A 943 -8.31 -36.81 -15.51
CA VAL A 943 -7.30 -35.77 -15.74
C VAL A 943 -7.90 -34.45 -16.22
N ASP A 944 -9.05 -34.49 -16.89
CA ASP A 944 -9.74 -33.30 -17.39
C ASP A 944 -10.31 -32.44 -16.23
N ASP A 945 -10.49 -33.04 -15.04
CA ASP A 945 -11.00 -32.35 -13.85
C ASP A 945 -9.92 -31.48 -13.18
N VAL A 946 -8.63 -31.69 -13.46
CA VAL A 946 -7.51 -31.02 -12.79
C VAL A 946 -6.85 -30.01 -13.73
N ILE A 947 -7.05 -28.73 -13.45
CA ILE A 947 -6.48 -27.62 -14.24
C ILE A 947 -4.99 -27.43 -13.91
N SER A 948 -4.65 -27.45 -12.63
CA SER A 948 -3.26 -27.34 -12.18
C SER A 948 -3.09 -27.89 -10.76
N ASP A 949 -1.89 -28.35 -10.47
CA ASP A 949 -1.49 -28.71 -9.11
C ASP A 949 -0.02 -28.33 -8.94
N ALA A 950 0.32 -27.65 -7.85
CA ALA A 950 1.67 -27.15 -7.61
C ALA A 950 2.01 -27.28 -6.13
N ARG A 951 3.21 -27.76 -5.80
CA ARG A 951 3.68 -27.86 -4.42
C ARG A 951 5.09 -27.33 -4.24
N ASN A 952 5.33 -26.75 -3.06
CA ASN A 952 6.57 -26.08 -2.69
C ASN A 952 7.29 -26.85 -1.58
N TYR A 953 8.60 -26.98 -1.77
CA TYR A 953 9.55 -27.40 -0.76
C TYR A 953 10.32 -26.17 -0.29
N TYR A 954 10.58 -26.12 1.01
CA TYR A 954 11.22 -24.98 1.64
C TYR A 954 12.60 -25.35 2.16
N ASP A 955 13.53 -24.40 2.11
CA ASP A 955 14.81 -24.46 2.86
C ASP A 955 15.69 -25.69 2.59
N GLY A 956 15.55 -26.31 1.41
CA GLY A 956 16.29 -27.52 1.03
C GLY A 956 15.71 -28.81 1.59
N ALA A 957 14.48 -28.79 2.10
CA ALA A 957 13.75 -29.95 2.61
C ALA A 957 13.69 -31.10 1.60
N ALA A 958 13.79 -32.33 2.12
CA ALA A 958 13.66 -33.55 1.33
C ALA A 958 12.18 -33.93 1.12
N SER A 959 11.31 -33.54 2.05
CA SER A 959 9.87 -33.79 2.00
C SER A 959 9.08 -32.48 1.92
N VAL A 960 7.92 -32.54 1.26
CA VAL A 960 6.97 -31.42 1.19
C VAL A 960 6.26 -31.15 2.53
N ASN A 961 6.39 -32.09 3.49
CA ASN A 961 5.81 -31.99 4.82
C ASN A 961 6.78 -31.44 5.88
N ASP A 962 8.05 -31.21 5.52
CA ASP A 962 9.04 -30.71 6.48
C ASP A 962 8.76 -29.24 6.77
N ALA A 963 8.58 -28.87 8.04
CA ALA A 963 8.26 -27.50 8.43
C ALA A 963 9.34 -26.51 7.96
N PRO A 964 8.97 -25.36 7.36
CA PRO A 964 9.95 -24.38 6.89
C PRO A 964 10.72 -23.77 8.06
N VAL A 965 12.00 -23.49 7.82
CA VAL A 965 12.90 -22.84 8.79
C VAL A 965 13.05 -21.36 8.50
N PHE A 966 13.07 -20.97 7.23
CA PHE A 966 13.14 -19.59 6.75
C PHE A 966 12.05 -19.26 5.72
N GLY A 967 11.35 -20.26 5.18
CA GLY A 967 10.26 -20.03 4.23
C GLY A 967 10.73 -19.76 2.80
N ASP A 968 12.00 -20.00 2.48
CA ASP A 968 12.51 -19.84 1.11
C ASP A 968 12.17 -21.07 0.26
N VAL A 969 11.47 -20.87 -0.85
CA VAL A 969 11.11 -21.96 -1.77
C VAL A 969 12.36 -22.49 -2.46
N SER A 970 12.80 -23.69 -2.07
CA SER A 970 14.01 -24.33 -2.61
C SER A 970 13.73 -25.26 -3.78
N LYS A 971 12.51 -25.76 -3.90
CA LYS A 971 12.07 -26.62 -5.00
C LYS A 971 10.57 -26.46 -5.20
N THR A 972 10.15 -26.41 -6.46
CA THR A 972 8.74 -26.40 -6.84
C THR A 972 8.49 -27.55 -7.79
N GLU A 973 7.42 -28.28 -7.52
CA GLU A 973 6.89 -29.31 -8.41
C GLU A 973 5.51 -28.90 -8.91
N GLN A 974 5.19 -29.27 -10.14
CA GLN A 974 3.88 -29.04 -10.75
C GLN A 974 3.34 -30.33 -11.34
N LEU A 975 2.04 -30.32 -11.60
CA LEU A 975 1.28 -31.34 -12.30
C LEU A 975 1.97 -31.68 -13.63
N LYS A 976 2.44 -32.93 -13.73
CA LYS A 976 2.90 -33.52 -14.99
C LYS A 976 1.76 -34.27 -15.68
N ASN A 977 1.04 -35.05 -14.87
CA ASN A 977 -0.09 -35.87 -15.27
C ASN A 977 -0.94 -36.17 -14.03
N TRP A 978 -2.15 -36.66 -14.22
CA TRP A 978 -3.02 -37.09 -13.13
C TRP A 978 -3.69 -38.42 -13.48
N ALA A 979 -3.79 -39.32 -12.51
CA ALA A 979 -4.48 -40.59 -12.70
C ALA A 979 -5.39 -40.91 -11.51
N SER A 980 -6.54 -41.51 -11.82
CA SER A 980 -7.50 -41.94 -10.81
C SER A 980 -6.87 -43.00 -9.89
N GLY A 981 -7.03 -42.83 -8.58
CA GLY A 981 -6.47 -43.71 -7.54
C GLY A 981 -5.06 -43.35 -7.05
N THR A 982 -4.19 -42.81 -7.91
CA THR A 982 -2.82 -42.37 -7.52
C THR A 982 -2.68 -40.85 -7.36
N GLY A 983 -3.59 -40.08 -7.94
CA GLY A 983 -3.59 -38.62 -7.90
C GLY A 983 -2.55 -37.99 -8.83
N THR A 984 -2.00 -36.86 -8.39
CA THR A 984 -1.04 -36.06 -9.17
C THR A 984 0.31 -36.77 -9.33
N GLU A 985 0.73 -36.95 -10.57
CA GLU A 985 2.12 -37.23 -10.93
C GLU A 985 2.90 -35.91 -11.01
N TRP A 986 4.01 -35.83 -10.28
CA TRP A 986 4.76 -34.60 -10.10
C TRP A 986 5.96 -34.47 -11.03
N GLN A 987 6.21 -33.26 -11.52
CA GLN A 987 7.44 -32.87 -12.21
C GLN A 987 8.09 -31.68 -11.50
N MET A 988 9.40 -31.75 -11.25
CA MET A 988 10.17 -30.60 -10.78
C MET A 988 10.29 -29.55 -11.90
N VAL A 989 9.82 -28.34 -11.63
CA VAL A 989 9.87 -27.21 -12.59
C VAL A 989 10.94 -26.19 -12.24
N SER A 990 11.30 -26.09 -10.95
CA SER A 990 12.37 -25.22 -10.49
C SER A 990 13.03 -25.73 -9.22
N GLN A 991 14.33 -25.44 -9.09
CA GLN A 991 15.08 -25.62 -7.86
C GLN A 991 15.98 -24.40 -7.61
N ALA A 992 16.12 -23.97 -6.36
CA ALA A 992 16.94 -22.84 -5.99
C ALA A 992 17.71 -23.11 -4.69
N THR A 993 18.87 -22.47 -4.56
CA THR A 993 19.58 -22.37 -3.30
C THR A 993 19.76 -20.91 -2.93
N TYR A 994 19.89 -20.64 -1.64
CA TYR A 994 19.97 -19.30 -1.09
C TYR A 994 21.28 -19.11 -0.33
N ASP A 995 21.73 -17.87 -0.18
CA ASP A 995 22.76 -17.54 0.80
C ASP A 995 22.14 -17.27 2.18
N PHE A 996 22.99 -17.04 3.18
CA PHE A 996 22.54 -16.76 4.55
C PHE A 996 21.69 -15.49 4.69
N ALA A 997 21.66 -14.63 3.66
CA ALA A 997 20.83 -13.43 3.63
C ALA A 997 19.52 -13.64 2.84
N GLY A 998 19.22 -14.86 2.38
CA GLY A 998 18.00 -15.19 1.62
C GLY A 998 18.06 -14.82 0.16
N ARG A 999 19.25 -14.52 -0.38
CA ARG A 999 19.38 -14.14 -1.78
C ARG A 999 19.60 -15.39 -2.64
N PRO A 1000 18.91 -15.52 -3.79
CA PRO A 1000 19.10 -16.67 -4.67
C PRO A 1000 20.54 -16.79 -5.16
N LYS A 1001 21.20 -17.91 -4.83
CA LYS A 1001 22.55 -18.31 -5.29
C LYS A 1001 22.49 -19.18 -6.53
N THR A 1002 21.53 -20.08 -6.61
CA THR A 1002 21.30 -20.89 -7.81
C THR A 1002 19.83 -20.84 -8.18
N SER A 1003 19.57 -20.97 -9.47
CA SER A 1003 18.27 -21.30 -10.01
C SER A 1003 18.47 -22.36 -11.08
N THR A 1004 17.80 -23.47 -10.95
CA THR A 1004 17.76 -24.60 -11.86
C THR A 1004 16.39 -24.61 -12.52
N ASP A 1005 16.35 -24.65 -13.84
CA ASP A 1005 15.11 -24.76 -14.61
C ASP A 1005 14.66 -26.22 -14.77
N ILE A 1006 13.48 -26.42 -15.35
CA ILE A 1006 12.88 -27.72 -15.67
C ILE A 1006 13.75 -28.63 -16.56
N LYS A 1007 14.74 -28.07 -17.28
CA LYS A 1007 15.68 -28.80 -18.14
C LYS A 1007 16.99 -29.13 -17.43
N GLY A 1008 17.13 -28.77 -16.16
CA GLY A 1008 18.34 -28.96 -15.37
C GLY A 1008 19.43 -27.91 -15.62
N ASN A 1009 19.15 -26.81 -16.34
CA ASN A 1009 20.14 -25.77 -16.53
C ASN A 1009 20.31 -24.94 -15.26
N VAL A 1010 21.54 -24.83 -14.77
CA VAL A 1010 21.83 -24.07 -13.55
C VAL A 1010 22.37 -22.68 -13.88
N THR A 1011 21.70 -21.67 -13.33
CA THR A 1011 22.17 -20.29 -13.25
C THR A 1011 22.70 -20.02 -11.85
N THR A 1012 24.00 -19.73 -11.72
CA THR A 1012 24.61 -19.32 -10.46
C THR A 1012 24.73 -17.81 -10.39
N THR A 1013 24.36 -17.24 -9.24
CA THR A 1013 24.57 -15.84 -8.88
C THR A 1013 25.53 -15.75 -7.70
N ASP A 1014 26.69 -15.14 -7.93
CA ASP A 1014 27.59 -14.74 -6.83
C ASP A 1014 27.31 -13.29 -6.44
N TYR A 1015 27.08 -13.05 -5.15
CA TYR A 1015 27.06 -11.72 -4.56
C TYR A 1015 28.45 -11.38 -4.03
N THR A 1016 28.92 -10.17 -4.34
CA THR A 1016 30.16 -9.62 -3.76
C THR A 1016 29.82 -8.30 -3.11
N PRO A 1017 29.93 -8.18 -1.78
CA PRO A 1017 30.46 -9.16 -0.83
C PRO A 1017 29.61 -10.45 -0.70
N ARG A 1018 30.28 -11.53 -0.30
CA ARG A 1018 29.67 -12.85 -0.08
C ARG A 1018 28.78 -12.88 1.17
N SER A 1019 29.10 -12.05 2.17
CA SER A 1019 28.26 -11.72 3.34
C SER A 1019 27.65 -10.33 3.16
N ALA A 1020 26.45 -10.09 3.67
CA ALA A 1020 25.69 -8.85 3.42
C ALA A 1020 26.40 -7.54 3.85
N ALA A 1021 27.45 -7.56 4.69
CA ALA A 1021 28.02 -6.38 5.37
C ALA A 1021 29.30 -5.80 4.76
N ARG A 1022 29.71 -6.19 3.55
CA ARG A 1022 30.90 -5.59 2.92
C ARG A 1022 30.62 -5.06 1.52
N SER A 1023 29.55 -4.27 1.36
CA SER A 1023 29.14 -3.75 0.05
C SER A 1023 30.27 -2.96 -0.62
N ARG A 1024 30.96 -3.63 -1.57
CA ARG A 1024 32.12 -3.11 -2.32
C ARG A 1024 31.76 -2.75 -3.76
N ARG A 1025 30.52 -3.06 -4.16
CA ARG A 1025 29.84 -2.93 -5.48
C ARG A 1025 28.66 -3.92 -5.43
N TRP A 1026 27.74 -3.86 -6.38
CA TRP A 1026 26.93 -5.04 -6.73
C TRP A 1026 27.49 -5.70 -8.00
N PRO A 1027 28.58 -6.48 -7.98
CA PRO A 1027 28.89 -7.40 -9.06
C PRO A 1027 27.92 -8.58 -8.95
N ARG A 1028 26.81 -8.55 -9.68
CA ARG A 1028 26.05 -9.76 -10.00
C ARG A 1028 26.85 -10.50 -11.05
N ARG A 1029 27.53 -11.56 -10.65
CA ARG A 1029 28.21 -12.45 -11.58
C ARG A 1029 27.30 -13.63 -11.83
N THR A 1030 26.80 -13.71 -13.06
CA THR A 1030 25.90 -14.79 -13.48
C THR A 1030 26.69 -15.76 -14.34
N ARG A 1031 26.71 -17.05 -13.95
CA ARG A 1031 27.29 -18.13 -14.75
C ARG A 1031 26.19 -19.14 -15.05
N SER A 1032 25.94 -19.39 -16.34
CA SER A 1032 25.09 -20.49 -16.78
C SER A 1032 25.99 -21.68 -17.16
N THR A 1033 25.70 -22.86 -16.64
CA THR A 1033 26.35 -24.11 -17.04
C THR A 1033 25.33 -24.97 -17.78
N GLY A 1034 25.34 -24.86 -19.10
CA GLY A 1034 24.42 -25.60 -20.01
C GLY A 1034 24.80 -25.50 -21.49
N ARG A 1035 25.58 -24.48 -21.88
CA ARG A 1035 26.33 -24.38 -23.16
C ARG A 1035 27.66 -23.62 -22.92
N PRO A 1036 28.74 -23.84 -23.70
CA PRO A 1036 30.07 -23.37 -23.30
C PRO A 1036 30.19 -21.83 -23.31
N MET A 1037 30.81 -21.27 -22.27
CA MET A 1037 31.49 -19.95 -22.21
C MET A 1037 30.69 -18.61 -22.20
N TRP A 1038 29.50 -18.54 -21.60
CA TRP A 1038 28.88 -17.23 -21.31
C TRP A 1038 29.12 -16.78 -19.85
N ARG A 1039 30.02 -15.81 -19.67
CA ARG A 1039 30.33 -15.19 -18.38
C ARG A 1039 29.87 -13.73 -18.41
N SER A 1040 28.86 -13.39 -17.61
CA SER A 1040 28.42 -11.99 -17.45
C SER A 1040 28.74 -11.50 -16.05
N ILE A 1041 29.54 -10.44 -15.95
CA ILE A 1041 29.69 -9.67 -14.71
C ILE A 1041 28.92 -8.37 -14.91
N ARG A 1042 27.83 -8.15 -14.16
CA ARG A 1042 27.18 -6.84 -14.05
C ARG A 1042 27.62 -6.20 -12.75
N THR A 1043 28.24 -5.05 -12.80
CA THR A 1043 28.65 -4.27 -11.63
C THR A 1043 27.71 -3.08 -11.50
N GLY A 1044 27.02 -2.87 -10.37
CA GLY A 1044 26.08 -1.75 -10.14
C GLY A 1044 26.67 -0.54 -9.41
N ALA A 1045 26.06 0.65 -9.59
CA ALA A 1045 26.27 1.83 -8.73
C ALA A 1045 25.48 1.63 -7.42
N PRO A 1046 26.10 1.82 -6.24
CA PRO A 1046 25.46 1.67 -4.93
C PRO A 1046 24.12 2.40 -4.76
N PRO A 1047 23.92 3.66 -5.19
CA PRO A 1047 22.72 4.40 -4.80
C PRO A 1047 21.43 4.04 -5.56
N ARG A 1048 21.48 3.36 -6.73
CA ARG A 1048 20.30 3.24 -7.62
C ARG A 1048 20.06 1.86 -8.26
N ARG A 1049 20.78 0.81 -7.84
CA ARG A 1049 20.73 -0.54 -8.46
C ARG A 1049 20.90 -0.57 -9.99
N ARG A 1050 21.54 0.43 -10.60
CA ARG A 1050 21.80 0.47 -12.05
C ARG A 1050 23.21 -0.05 -12.38
N PRO A 1051 23.41 -0.88 -13.43
CA PRO A 1051 24.73 -1.36 -13.83
C PRO A 1051 25.68 -0.22 -14.26
N THR A 1052 26.87 -0.16 -13.67
CA THR A 1052 28.00 0.73 -14.01
C THR A 1052 29.08 0.08 -14.86
N ARG A 1053 29.14 -1.26 -14.93
CA ARG A 1053 30.13 -1.98 -15.75
C ARG A 1053 29.65 -3.38 -16.12
N THR A 1054 29.74 -3.72 -17.40
CA THR A 1054 29.49 -5.07 -17.93
C THR A 1054 30.72 -5.56 -18.67
N THR A 1055 31.17 -6.78 -18.36
CA THR A 1055 32.29 -7.46 -19.05
C THR A 1055 31.82 -8.81 -19.58
N GLY A 1056 32.01 -9.04 -20.88
CA GLY A 1056 31.87 -10.35 -21.55
C GLY A 1056 33.23 -11.03 -21.78
N SER A 1057 33.24 -12.20 -22.44
CA SER A 1057 34.44 -13.02 -22.76
C SER A 1057 35.49 -12.27 -23.64
N PRO A 1058 36.76 -12.75 -23.69
CA PRO A 1058 37.94 -12.00 -23.26
C PRO A 1058 38.24 -10.78 -24.15
N GLY A 1059 38.15 -9.58 -23.56
CA GLY A 1059 38.69 -8.34 -24.15
C GLY A 1059 37.71 -7.18 -24.22
N SER A 1060 36.40 -7.42 -24.23
CA SER A 1060 35.39 -6.35 -24.25
C SER A 1060 35.16 -5.78 -22.84
N ARG A 1061 35.87 -4.70 -22.52
CA ARG A 1061 35.61 -3.86 -21.35
C ARG A 1061 34.74 -2.67 -21.77
N SER A 1062 33.50 -2.62 -21.29
CA SER A 1062 32.73 -1.37 -21.24
C SER A 1062 32.81 -0.82 -19.82
N THR A 1063 33.30 0.40 -19.67
CA THR A 1063 33.45 1.05 -18.36
C THR A 1063 32.65 2.34 -18.41
N THR A 1064 31.60 2.45 -17.59
CA THR A 1064 30.80 3.68 -17.53
C THR A 1064 31.15 4.43 -16.25
N ARG A 1065 31.84 5.57 -16.37
CA ARG A 1065 32.04 6.53 -15.28
C ARG A 1065 30.92 7.55 -15.34
N TRP A 1066 30.23 7.76 -14.22
CA TRP A 1066 29.29 8.85 -14.04
C TRP A 1066 30.06 10.03 -13.45
N ALA A 1067 30.25 11.08 -14.24
CA ALA A 1067 30.74 12.36 -13.75
C ALA A 1067 29.53 13.30 -13.61
N GLY A 1068 29.50 14.03 -12.48
CA GLY A 1068 28.46 14.98 -12.14
C GLY A 1068 28.16 15.99 -13.25
N CYS A 1069 26.87 16.31 -13.39
CA CYS A 1069 26.37 17.30 -14.34
C CYS A 1069 27.03 18.66 -14.10
N ARG A 1070 27.91 19.08 -15.01
CA ARG A 1070 28.26 20.49 -15.22
C ARG A 1070 28.03 20.83 -16.68
N ARG A 1071 27.41 21.97 -16.96
CA ARG A 1071 27.27 22.52 -18.31
C ARG A 1071 27.61 24.00 -18.28
N CYS A 1072 28.62 24.40 -19.05
CA CYS A 1072 28.85 25.80 -19.45
C CYS A 1072 28.30 26.01 -20.86
N GLY A 1073 27.66 27.16 -21.08
CA GLY A 1073 26.97 27.54 -22.31
C GLY A 1073 27.89 27.88 -23.48
N SER A 1074 27.29 28.08 -24.65
CA SER A 1074 27.97 28.69 -25.78
C SER A 1074 27.04 29.60 -26.55
N SER A 1075 27.42 30.87 -26.58
CA SER A 1075 26.92 31.97 -27.40
C SER A 1075 27.12 31.71 -28.90
N ALA A 1076 26.27 32.33 -29.73
CA ALA A 1076 26.62 32.57 -31.12
C ALA A 1076 25.90 33.79 -31.73
N GLY A 1077 26.70 34.74 -32.20
CA GLY A 1077 26.42 35.65 -33.33
C GLY A 1077 26.94 37.08 -33.12
N PRO A 1078 27.53 37.78 -34.12
CA PRO A 1078 28.06 37.40 -35.44
C PRO A 1078 29.58 37.75 -35.64
N ARG A 1079 30.17 37.30 -36.77
CA ARG A 1079 31.57 37.50 -37.24
C ARG A 1079 31.88 38.98 -37.59
N PRO A 1080 33.14 39.49 -37.60
CA PRO A 1080 34.25 39.00 -38.46
C PRO A 1080 35.72 39.08 -37.94
N THR A 1081 36.64 38.45 -38.70
CA THR A 1081 38.13 38.55 -38.75
C THR A 1081 38.93 38.13 -37.48
N THR A 1082 39.96 37.26 -37.43
CA THR A 1082 41.01 36.71 -38.33
C THR A 1082 41.46 35.27 -37.88
N ARG A 1083 42.15 34.53 -38.76
CA ARG A 1083 42.67 33.11 -38.72
C ARG A 1083 43.64 32.72 -37.55
N PRO A 1084 44.17 31.45 -37.41
CA PRO A 1084 43.94 30.15 -38.09
C PRO A 1084 43.68 28.92 -37.16
N ARG A 1085 43.33 27.77 -37.80
CA ARG A 1085 43.00 26.45 -37.26
C ARG A 1085 44.16 25.70 -36.56
N ARG A 1086 43.87 25.02 -35.43
CA ARG A 1086 44.59 23.81 -34.95
C ARG A 1086 43.58 22.71 -34.53
N ARG A 1087 43.79 21.48 -35.02
CA ARG A 1087 43.02 20.25 -34.71
C ARG A 1087 43.53 19.61 -33.41
N CYS A 1088 42.64 19.09 -32.56
CA CYS A 1088 42.98 18.09 -31.53
C CYS A 1088 42.23 16.78 -31.82
N GLY A 1089 43.00 15.72 -32.13
CA GLY A 1089 42.52 14.37 -32.38
C GLY A 1089 42.67 13.43 -31.18
N THR A 1090 41.93 12.34 -31.22
CA THR A 1090 41.98 11.17 -30.33
C THR A 1090 43.36 10.52 -30.26
N ARG A 1091 43.85 10.19 -29.05
CA ARG A 1091 45.02 9.33 -28.85
C ARG A 1091 44.57 7.96 -28.33
N THR A 1092 44.46 6.99 -29.24
CA THR A 1092 44.27 5.57 -28.94
C THR A 1092 45.59 4.99 -28.46
N ARG A 1093 45.65 4.43 -27.24
CA ARG A 1093 46.80 3.60 -26.80
C ARG A 1093 46.43 2.13 -26.93
N SER A 1094 46.70 1.56 -28.10
CA SER A 1094 46.79 0.12 -28.33
C SER A 1094 48.22 -0.34 -28.07
N ARG A 1095 48.44 -1.25 -27.11
CA ARG A 1095 49.69 -2.01 -27.03
C ARG A 1095 49.52 -3.30 -27.85
N PRO A 1096 50.40 -3.59 -28.82
CA PRO A 1096 50.40 -4.88 -29.52
C PRO A 1096 50.97 -5.99 -28.62
N PRO A 1097 50.63 -7.26 -28.87
CA PRO A 1097 51.20 -8.39 -28.15
C PRO A 1097 52.65 -8.61 -28.60
N VAL A 1098 53.57 -8.70 -27.64
CA VAL A 1098 54.95 -9.15 -27.88
C VAL A 1098 54.91 -10.67 -27.99
N THR A 1099 55.06 -11.18 -29.21
CA THR A 1099 55.40 -12.58 -29.47
C THR A 1099 56.86 -12.77 -29.08
N ARG A 1100 57.13 -13.55 -28.02
CA ARG A 1100 58.49 -13.99 -27.69
C ARG A 1100 58.52 -15.51 -27.77
N THR A 1101 58.94 -16.01 -28.92
CA THR A 1101 59.38 -17.40 -29.11
C THR A 1101 60.73 -17.58 -28.41
N ARG A 1102 60.83 -18.57 -27.51
CA ARG A 1102 62.12 -19.22 -27.24
C ARG A 1102 61.88 -20.69 -26.91
N SER A 1103 62.34 -21.52 -27.84
CA SER A 1103 62.47 -22.97 -27.74
C SER A 1103 63.61 -23.35 -26.78
N SER A 1104 63.42 -24.49 -26.11
CA SER A 1104 64.41 -25.48 -25.60
C SER A 1104 65.50 -25.06 -24.58
N ARG A 1105 65.32 -25.55 -23.32
CA ARG A 1105 66.19 -26.41 -22.43
C ARG A 1105 67.71 -26.10 -22.27
N PRO A 1106 68.45 -26.63 -21.24
CA PRO A 1106 68.08 -27.46 -20.06
C PRO A 1106 68.81 -27.11 -18.71
N ARG A 1107 68.52 -27.89 -17.63
CA ARG A 1107 69.33 -28.18 -16.40
C ARG A 1107 69.67 -26.96 -15.51
N ARG A 1108 69.47 -26.93 -14.19
CA ARG A 1108 69.46 -27.92 -13.09
C ARG A 1108 68.31 -27.62 -12.14
#